data_AF-A0A1R2BMH5-F1
#
_entry.id   AF-A0A1R2BMH5-F1
#
_cell.length_a   1.000
_cell.length_b   1.000
_cell.length_c   1.000
_cell.angle_alpha   90.00
_cell.angle_beta   90.00
_cell.angle_gamma   90.00
#
_symmetry.space_group_name_H-M   'P 1'
#
loop_
_entity.id
_entity.type
_entity.pdbx_description
1 polymer ?
#
loop_
_entity_poly.entity_id
_entity_poly.type
_entity_poly.pdbx_seq_one_letter_code
_entity_poly.pdbx_strand_id
1 'polypeptide(L)'
;MDERNSRSQELDSNELVQHLREKVRNQAQRLRALEQYRVLCEQRISEFIPGHNFPVKPEDLGSGLPAHNSQELAMAKQKIARLEQQLMSQNIKVPLADNYTFPPPTTQLTLAQLQELYSAIYYQHHDLIKEKSNLEESLRSEMLACEEQRAYIEVLKQALESNLQELGLTGRTIEDILSKPGAMENRDNSKTVKSNDLLEAKSLECEALLQERTKTDKHLKEAAEALQYAEEEVERLEEEKSALLDYIEQNTKKNEDASLEIDEFKKQILDLEKKMHMINKELSQEQSMRKELEGHLDNYKDETSRNEKNSEMIIEKLKGQIKGLEDKNESLQVNNTTLANTLQETQAELDELKSQHDISIKEVSSIRKNLSVFESKAEEAEKSSHKIIDANKDLEGKLAKAEKELKMFRERKVKELENEYKAIQEQIVMELDNAKNDLEKIQALNKEVTKENQELKRKLKKTSEELGKYQNSTNQTSQEFAEMKKSYEIGKIQLRQLEFEKDKLNSDLQRLEFVVNTEKSASQLAQEENSALKDKLEELSKSQKSLNESNRDKENKLQNALFEIENLKKNVTLSFKDIESERALKTQYYEDVLKLKKSQNTLSQAGSLLEECKIVITEFSGNFGAISAASNNFSSILSSQYKDLLFKSNDKDSINLVEWVRISIEEMEALIRRLGEYKQDLSSVTQKLTMSQHKLDGLIIDESSLRDRERSLRGQLEALIAEKEKLAGDRECLMGKVQNTGNEVALLKKELQSKEEECQRLRDQLSYTSSETIQWRNTAETDIFAIKAIEEKANLLLKEKKELEILMGKLQSSVPSSDLQRIFLDLMKCHSELEIINRERLRIENQLLRSEGEMRSLSRNHQQEKAIQVRKEVESLRTQLSNCDSQILTYKRRMITLEEEMHDVEKCERRRFALQFDTEKSYVHAQTELNFKSKELQNAQLSLFDMKRRQESVEKNVSFLTPQGGFQESIEDRPLLSYFDKLRRARNQLSDLKDQE
;
A
#
# COMPACT_ATOMS: atom_id res chain seq x y z
N MET A 1 -4.42 20.52 58.60
CA MET A 1 -5.24 19.62 57.75
C MET A 1 -5.63 20.28 56.41
N ASP A 2 -4.91 21.34 56.00
CA ASP A 2 -5.53 22.47 55.31
C ASP A 2 -5.33 22.46 53.78
N GLU A 3 -4.32 21.74 53.30
CA GLU A 3 -4.02 21.58 51.85
C GLU A 3 -5.13 20.86 51.06
N ARG A 4 -6.10 20.24 51.74
CA ARG A 4 -7.26 19.61 51.07
C ARG A 4 -8.41 20.57 50.78
N ASN A 5 -8.50 21.74 51.43
CA ASN A 5 -9.55 22.72 51.11
C ASN A 5 -9.20 23.59 49.90
N SER A 6 -7.91 23.91 49.68
CA SER A 6 -7.49 24.80 48.60
C SER A 6 -7.84 24.25 47.21
N ARG A 7 -7.66 22.95 46.98
CA ARG A 7 -7.96 22.29 45.70
C ARG A 7 -9.44 22.25 45.33
N SER A 8 -10.34 22.39 46.31
CA SER A 8 -11.79 22.45 46.03
C SER A 8 -12.19 23.79 45.40
N GLN A 9 -11.52 24.89 45.77
CA GLN A 9 -11.82 26.23 45.23
C GLN A 9 -11.20 26.48 43.84
N GLU A 10 -10.15 25.74 43.48
CA GLU A 10 -9.55 25.79 42.14
C GLU A 10 -10.41 25.10 41.06
N LEU A 11 -11.39 24.28 41.42
CA LEU A 11 -12.32 23.65 40.48
C LEU A 11 -13.51 24.57 40.15
N ASP A 12 -14.24 25.06 41.16
CA ASP A 12 -15.34 26.04 41.00
C ASP A 12 -14.91 27.28 40.20
N SER A 13 -13.68 27.76 40.42
CA SER A 13 -13.16 28.93 39.71
C SER A 13 -12.86 28.68 38.24
N ASN A 14 -12.47 27.45 37.86
CA ASN A 14 -12.29 27.09 36.45
C ASN A 14 -13.63 26.93 35.73
N GLU A 15 -14.64 26.30 36.34
CA GLU A 15 -16.00 26.24 35.77
C GLU A 15 -16.60 27.64 35.60
N LEU A 16 -16.44 28.52 36.59
CA LEU A 16 -16.91 29.90 36.51
C LEU A 16 -16.21 30.68 35.38
N VAL A 17 -14.89 30.51 35.21
CA VAL A 17 -14.13 31.10 34.09
C VAL A 17 -14.59 30.54 32.74
N GLN A 18 -14.85 29.23 32.64
CA GLN A 18 -15.34 28.59 31.42
C GLN A 18 -16.73 29.11 31.04
N HIS A 19 -17.65 29.19 32.01
CA HIS A 19 -19.02 29.68 31.77
C HIS A 19 -19.07 31.20 31.49
N LEU A 20 -18.10 31.97 32.00
CA LEU A 20 -17.89 33.38 31.61
C LEU A 20 -17.34 33.52 30.19
N ARG A 21 -16.35 32.71 29.79
CA ARG A 21 -15.82 32.68 28.41
C ARG A 21 -16.91 32.36 27.40
N GLU A 22 -17.81 31.44 27.73
CA GLU A 22 -18.94 31.08 26.88
C GLU A 22 -19.98 32.20 26.76
N LYS A 23 -20.32 32.88 27.87
CA LYS A 23 -21.17 34.08 27.82
C LYS A 23 -20.55 35.22 26.98
N VAL A 24 -19.23 35.39 27.03
CA VAL A 24 -18.50 36.34 26.16
C VAL A 24 -18.54 35.90 24.69
N ARG A 25 -18.31 34.61 24.38
CA ARG A 25 -18.46 34.07 23.01
C ARG A 25 -19.87 34.33 22.45
N ASN A 26 -20.90 34.05 23.23
CA ASN A 26 -22.30 34.20 22.79
C ASN A 26 -22.69 35.68 22.62
N GLN A 27 -22.16 36.59 23.45
CA GLN A 27 -22.29 38.04 23.21
C GLN A 27 -21.52 38.49 21.95
N ALA A 28 -20.31 37.98 21.70
CA ALA A 28 -19.52 38.32 20.52
C ALA A 28 -20.09 37.75 19.22
N GLN A 29 -20.79 36.61 19.26
CA GLN A 29 -21.60 36.11 18.14
C GLN A 29 -22.82 37.00 17.91
N ARG A 30 -23.58 37.36 18.96
CA ARG A 30 -24.74 38.25 18.84
C ARG A 30 -24.36 39.64 18.31
N LEU A 31 -23.21 40.18 18.70
CA LEU A 31 -22.69 41.44 18.16
C LEU A 31 -22.29 41.32 16.68
N ARG A 32 -21.67 40.20 16.27
CA ARG A 32 -21.38 39.94 14.84
C ARG A 32 -22.66 39.80 14.01
N ALA A 33 -23.68 39.11 14.52
CA ALA A 33 -24.98 39.02 13.84
C ALA A 33 -25.67 40.38 13.70
N LEU A 34 -25.57 41.26 14.72
CA LEU A 34 -26.11 42.63 14.66
C LEU A 34 -25.34 43.53 13.68
N GLU A 35 -24.02 43.38 13.59
CA GLU A 35 -23.20 44.13 12.61
C GLU A 35 -23.43 43.61 11.18
N GLN A 36 -23.57 42.30 10.98
CA GLN A 36 -24.01 41.72 9.70
C GLN A 36 -25.40 42.21 9.29
N TYR A 37 -26.34 42.27 10.23
CA TYR A 37 -27.67 42.83 9.99
C TYR A 37 -27.61 44.33 9.65
N ARG A 38 -26.74 45.10 10.33
CA ARG A 38 -26.50 46.51 9.96
C ARG A 38 -25.94 46.62 8.54
N VAL A 39 -24.95 45.83 8.16
CA VAL A 39 -24.37 45.84 6.80
C VAL A 39 -25.42 45.47 5.76
N LEU A 40 -26.29 44.48 6.02
CA LEU A 40 -27.42 44.15 5.14
C LEU A 40 -28.44 45.29 5.02
N CYS A 41 -28.72 46.03 6.10
CA CYS A 41 -29.55 47.23 6.04
C CYS A 41 -28.88 48.37 5.27
N GLU A 42 -27.59 48.62 5.49
CA GLU A 42 -26.82 49.64 4.77
C GLU A 42 -26.76 49.31 3.26
N GLN A 43 -26.54 48.04 2.92
CA GLN A 43 -26.56 47.54 1.55
C GLN A 43 -27.94 47.71 0.90
N ARG A 44 -29.03 47.23 1.52
CA ARG A 44 -30.40 47.42 0.99
C ARG A 44 -30.79 48.89 0.85
N ILE A 45 -30.35 49.76 1.77
CA ILE A 45 -30.57 51.22 1.64
C ILE A 45 -29.79 51.80 0.45
N SER A 46 -28.60 51.28 0.13
CA SER A 46 -27.87 51.68 -1.08
C SER A 46 -28.52 51.19 -2.38
N GLU A 47 -29.18 50.03 -2.35
CA GLU A 47 -29.92 49.45 -3.47
C GLU A 47 -31.23 50.22 -3.74
N PHE A 48 -31.98 50.56 -2.68
CA PHE A 48 -33.22 51.36 -2.79
C PHE A 48 -32.98 52.86 -3.03
N ILE A 49 -31.88 53.44 -2.53
CA ILE A 49 -31.54 54.86 -2.69
C ILE A 49 -30.06 55.01 -3.10
N PRO A 50 -29.73 54.83 -4.39
CA PRO A 50 -28.38 55.05 -4.91
C PRO A 50 -27.90 56.48 -4.62
N GLY A 51 -26.90 56.61 -3.74
CA GLY A 51 -26.37 57.90 -3.28
C GLY A 51 -26.71 58.29 -1.83
N HIS A 52 -27.30 57.39 -1.03
CA HIS A 52 -27.41 57.62 0.42
C HIS A 52 -26.02 57.76 1.08
N ASN A 53 -25.85 58.71 1.99
CA ASN A 53 -24.60 58.86 2.76
C ASN A 53 -24.57 57.86 3.92
N PHE A 54 -23.42 57.21 4.15
CA PHE A 54 -23.21 56.24 5.23
C PHE A 54 -22.34 56.83 6.36
N PRO A 55 -22.48 56.34 7.62
CA PRO A 55 -23.38 55.28 8.08
C PRO A 55 -24.84 55.76 8.26
N VAL A 56 -25.77 54.80 8.25
CA VAL A 56 -27.20 55.05 8.51
C VAL A 56 -27.40 55.46 9.98
N LYS A 57 -28.10 56.57 10.22
CA LYS A 57 -28.32 57.11 11.56
C LYS A 57 -29.57 56.49 12.23
N PRO A 58 -29.68 56.57 13.57
CA PRO A 58 -30.91 56.23 14.27
C PRO A 58 -32.13 57.04 13.79
N GLU A 59 -31.92 58.29 13.35
CA GLU A 59 -32.96 59.12 12.72
C GLU A 59 -33.51 58.50 11.42
N ASP A 60 -32.63 57.93 10.59
CA ASP A 60 -32.96 57.44 9.25
C ASP A 60 -33.75 56.11 9.30
N LEU A 61 -33.62 55.36 10.41
CA LEU A 61 -34.35 54.10 10.67
C LEU A 61 -35.79 54.31 11.20
N GLY A 62 -36.28 55.55 11.24
CA GLY A 62 -37.72 55.84 11.21
C GLY A 62 -38.54 55.35 12.41
N SER A 63 -38.15 55.66 13.66
CA SER A 63 -39.05 55.46 14.81
C SER A 63 -39.00 56.57 15.86
N GLY A 64 -40.16 57.23 16.06
CA GLY A 64 -40.42 58.11 17.20
C GLY A 64 -40.99 57.33 18.39
N LEU A 65 -40.16 56.50 19.04
CA LEU A 65 -40.49 55.79 20.28
C LEU A 65 -39.33 55.89 21.31
N PRO A 66 -39.55 55.66 22.62
CA PRO A 66 -38.76 56.32 23.67
C PRO A 66 -37.33 55.80 23.87
N ALA A 67 -36.44 56.69 24.32
CA ALA A 67 -34.99 56.50 24.43
C ALA A 67 -34.48 55.44 25.42
N HIS A 68 -35.34 54.58 25.98
CA HIS A 68 -35.01 53.72 27.13
C HIS A 68 -34.00 52.60 26.80
N ASN A 69 -34.00 52.09 25.56
CA ASN A 69 -33.09 51.01 25.15
C ASN A 69 -31.66 51.49 24.86
N SER A 70 -31.45 52.79 24.60
CA SER A 70 -30.12 53.37 24.37
C SER A 70 -29.23 53.23 25.62
N GLN A 71 -29.81 53.43 26.81
CA GLN A 71 -29.09 53.39 28.07
C GLN A 71 -28.65 51.97 28.45
N GLU A 72 -29.44 50.94 28.12
CA GLU A 72 -29.01 49.54 28.31
C GLU A 72 -27.85 49.17 27.38
N LEU A 73 -27.90 49.57 26.10
CA LEU A 73 -26.81 49.32 25.15
C LEU A 73 -25.53 50.06 25.57
N ALA A 74 -25.64 51.28 26.09
CA ALA A 74 -24.51 52.03 26.64
C ALA A 74 -23.91 51.36 27.89
N MET A 75 -24.75 50.91 28.83
CA MET A 75 -24.29 50.17 30.01
C MET A 75 -23.69 48.80 29.66
N ALA A 76 -24.23 48.11 28.64
CA ALA A 76 -23.65 46.87 28.12
C ALA A 76 -22.25 47.11 27.53
N LYS A 77 -22.08 48.12 26.66
CA LYS A 77 -20.77 48.51 26.12
C LYS A 77 -19.78 48.90 27.22
N GLN A 78 -20.20 49.68 28.22
CA GLN A 78 -19.33 50.05 29.35
C GLN A 78 -18.96 48.85 30.25
N LYS A 79 -19.86 47.86 30.39
CA LYS A 79 -19.61 46.64 31.17
C LYS A 79 -18.69 45.67 30.43
N ILE A 80 -18.82 45.55 29.11
CA ILE A 80 -17.91 44.80 28.23
C ILE A 80 -16.50 45.41 28.31
N ALA A 81 -16.35 46.72 28.10
CA ALA A 81 -15.06 47.41 28.18
C ALA A 81 -14.34 47.21 29.54
N ARG A 82 -15.09 47.16 30.66
CA ARG A 82 -14.52 46.84 31.98
C ARG A 82 -14.10 45.38 32.11
N LEU A 83 -14.84 44.42 31.55
CA LEU A 83 -14.48 43.00 31.55
C LEU A 83 -13.26 42.73 30.65
N GLU A 84 -13.15 43.40 29.51
CA GLU A 84 -11.98 43.37 28.63
C GLU A 84 -10.74 43.92 29.35
N GLN A 85 -10.87 45.06 30.05
CA GLN A 85 -9.80 45.65 30.84
C GLN A 85 -9.38 44.77 32.05
N GLN A 86 -10.32 43.99 32.62
CA GLN A 86 -10.02 42.99 33.65
C GLN A 86 -9.34 41.73 33.09
N LEU A 87 -9.73 41.26 31.90
CA LEU A 87 -9.06 40.16 31.20
C LEU A 87 -7.63 40.51 30.77
N MET A 88 -7.40 41.73 30.26
CA MET A 88 -6.05 42.22 29.91
C MET A 88 -5.12 42.37 31.12
N SER A 89 -5.65 42.56 32.34
CA SER A 89 -4.84 42.77 33.55
C SER A 89 -4.54 41.51 34.35
N GLN A 90 -5.11 40.34 33.99
CA GLN A 90 -4.80 39.06 34.65
C GLN A 90 -3.94 38.09 33.81
N ASN A 91 -3.85 38.28 32.48
CA ASN A 91 -3.01 37.43 31.63
C ASN A 91 -1.54 37.89 31.64
N ILE A 92 -0.75 37.42 32.62
CA ILE A 92 0.71 37.50 32.57
C ILE A 92 1.24 36.45 31.57
N LYS A 93 1.21 36.78 30.28
CA LYS A 93 1.92 36.08 29.19
C LYS A 93 2.53 37.08 28.20
N VAL A 94 3.50 36.59 27.43
CA VAL A 94 4.43 37.38 26.60
C VAL A 94 3.69 38.26 25.58
N PRO A 95 4.04 39.55 25.42
CA PRO A 95 3.28 40.49 24.61
C PRO A 95 3.57 40.38 23.11
N LEU A 96 2.76 39.61 22.39
CA LEU A 96 2.52 39.77 20.96
C LEU A 96 1.02 39.95 20.77
N ALA A 97 0.61 41.17 20.40
CA ALA A 97 -0.80 41.54 20.31
C ALA A 97 -1.46 41.00 19.03
N ASP A 98 -2.78 40.82 19.07
CA ASP A 98 -3.61 40.28 17.96
C ASP A 98 -3.60 41.12 16.66
N ASN A 99 -2.86 42.24 16.64
CA ASN A 99 -2.66 43.15 15.51
C ASN A 99 -1.24 43.11 14.92
N TYR A 100 -0.48 42.01 15.08
CA TYR A 100 0.85 41.88 14.47
C TYR A 100 0.75 41.63 12.96
N THR A 101 0.53 42.69 12.18
CA THR A 101 0.66 42.64 10.71
C THR A 101 2.10 42.30 10.33
N PHE A 102 2.30 41.22 9.58
CA PHE A 102 3.61 40.85 9.07
C PHE A 102 4.26 42.02 8.30
N PRO A 103 5.56 42.31 8.53
CA PRO A 103 6.26 43.33 7.77
C PRO A 103 6.28 42.95 6.28
N PRO A 104 6.11 43.91 5.35
CA PRO A 104 6.13 43.62 3.92
C PRO A 104 7.38 42.85 3.46
N PRO A 105 7.30 41.97 2.45
CA PRO A 105 8.45 41.16 1.99
C PRO A 105 9.68 41.94 1.51
N THR A 106 9.57 43.26 1.37
CA THR A 106 10.65 44.20 1.02
C THR A 106 11.37 44.80 2.23
N THR A 107 10.91 44.55 3.46
CA THR A 107 11.49 45.10 4.69
C THR A 107 12.75 44.33 5.10
N GLN A 108 13.90 45.02 5.15
CA GLN A 108 15.16 44.45 5.63
C GLN A 108 15.12 44.26 7.15
N LEU A 109 14.81 43.04 7.61
CA LEU A 109 14.88 42.65 9.01
C LEU A 109 16.31 42.28 9.42
N THR A 110 16.71 42.67 10.63
CA THR A 110 17.96 42.19 11.23
C THR A 110 17.85 40.73 11.67
N LEU A 111 18.98 40.03 11.82
CA LEU A 111 18.99 38.62 12.22
C LEU A 111 18.27 38.37 13.56
N ALA A 112 18.37 39.30 14.52
CA ALA A 112 17.67 39.21 15.80
C ALA A 112 16.15 39.31 15.63
N GLN A 113 15.66 40.26 14.83
CA GLN A 113 14.23 40.39 14.50
C GLN A 113 13.72 39.17 13.72
N LEU A 114 14.55 38.57 12.86
CA LEU A 114 14.20 37.35 12.13
C LEU A 114 14.08 36.14 13.07
N GLN A 115 14.96 36.02 14.07
CA GLN A 115 14.90 35.00 15.11
C GLN A 115 13.67 35.19 16.03
N GLU A 116 13.34 36.44 16.38
CA GLU A 116 12.15 36.80 17.14
C GLU A 116 10.88 36.43 16.36
N LEU A 117 10.76 36.83 15.08
CA LEU A 117 9.66 36.44 14.19
C LEU A 117 9.53 34.92 14.08
N TYR A 118 10.65 34.22 13.86
CA TYR A 118 10.66 32.76 13.75
C TYR A 118 10.18 32.10 15.05
N SER A 119 10.60 32.61 16.21
CA SER A 119 10.11 32.10 17.51
C SER A 119 8.61 32.33 17.70
N ALA A 120 8.08 33.49 17.28
CA ALA A 120 6.66 33.81 17.36
C ALA A 120 5.82 32.88 16.47
N ILE A 121 6.23 32.68 15.21
CA ILE A 121 5.62 31.75 14.27
C ILE A 121 5.68 30.32 14.81
N TYR A 122 6.82 29.90 15.38
CA TYR A 122 6.99 28.57 15.95
C TYR A 122 6.03 28.29 17.12
N TYR A 123 5.88 29.24 18.05
CA TYR A 123 4.91 29.11 19.14
C TYR A 123 3.47 29.14 18.64
N GLN A 124 3.12 30.06 17.72
CA GLN A 124 1.78 30.13 17.13
C GLN A 124 1.42 28.82 16.39
N HIS A 125 2.35 28.26 15.63
CA HIS A 125 2.18 26.97 14.95
C HIS A 125 2.03 25.81 15.95
N HIS A 126 2.78 25.82 17.06
CA HIS A 126 2.64 24.81 18.10
C HIS A 126 1.29 24.90 18.83
N ASP A 127 0.80 26.09 19.14
CA ASP A 127 -0.52 26.28 19.75
C ASP A 127 -1.65 25.92 18.77
N LEU A 128 -1.51 26.19 17.46
CA LEU A 128 -2.45 25.74 16.42
C LEU A 128 -2.47 24.21 16.27
N ILE A 129 -1.31 23.52 16.33
CA ILE A 129 -1.26 22.05 16.39
C ILE A 129 -1.99 21.52 17.62
N LYS A 130 -1.84 22.20 18.76
CA LYS A 130 -2.50 21.82 20.01
C LYS A 130 -4.01 22.04 19.95
N GLU A 131 -4.47 23.17 19.41
CA GLU A 131 -5.90 23.44 19.21
C GLU A 131 -6.51 22.44 18.24
N LYS A 132 -5.83 22.11 17.13
CA LYS A 132 -6.23 21.02 16.23
C LYS A 132 -6.35 19.68 16.98
N SER A 133 -5.36 19.30 17.80
CA SER A 133 -5.40 18.07 18.58
C SER A 133 -6.60 18.02 19.54
N ASN A 134 -6.90 19.14 20.21
CA ASN A 134 -8.06 19.25 21.11
C ASN A 134 -9.38 19.15 20.34
N LEU A 135 -9.47 19.72 19.14
CA LEU A 135 -10.65 19.64 18.28
C LEU A 135 -10.86 18.22 17.72
N GLU A 136 -9.78 17.52 17.34
CA GLU A 136 -9.86 16.10 16.94
C GLU A 136 -10.30 15.20 18.10
N GLU A 137 -9.85 15.47 19.34
CA GLU A 137 -10.28 14.73 20.52
C GLU A 137 -11.74 15.03 20.88
N SER A 138 -12.16 16.30 20.81
CA SER A 138 -13.56 16.71 20.99
C SER A 138 -14.49 16.06 19.95
N LEU A 139 -14.09 16.01 18.68
CA LEU A 139 -14.87 15.38 17.62
C LEU A 139 -15.01 13.86 17.82
N ARG A 140 -13.96 13.18 18.30
CA ARG A 140 -14.04 11.76 18.68
C ARG A 140 -15.00 11.53 19.85
N SER A 141 -14.99 12.41 20.85
CA SER A 141 -15.95 12.36 21.97
C SER A 141 -17.39 12.58 21.51
N GLU A 142 -17.62 13.51 20.59
CA GLU A 142 -18.94 13.77 19.99
C GLU A 142 -19.43 12.57 19.15
N MET A 143 -18.56 11.98 18.32
CA MET A 143 -18.88 10.75 17.57
C MET A 143 -19.27 9.60 18.48
N LEU A 144 -18.54 9.36 19.58
CA LEU A 144 -18.89 8.32 20.55
C LEU A 144 -20.25 8.60 21.22
N ALA A 145 -20.54 9.85 21.59
CA ALA A 145 -21.85 10.23 22.12
C ALA A 145 -22.99 10.00 21.11
N CYS A 146 -22.74 10.23 19.81
CA CYS A 146 -23.70 9.90 18.75
C CYS A 146 -23.90 8.37 18.58
N GLU A 147 -22.85 7.57 18.74
CA GLU A 147 -22.95 6.10 18.70
C GLU A 147 -23.72 5.55 19.92
N GLU A 148 -23.48 6.09 21.13
CA GLU A 148 -24.24 5.76 22.33
C GLU A 148 -25.72 6.14 22.21
N GLN A 149 -26.03 7.34 21.70
CA GLN A 149 -27.41 7.76 21.41
C GLN A 149 -28.07 6.85 20.37
N ARG A 150 -27.36 6.43 19.33
CA ARG A 150 -27.88 5.53 18.30
C ARG A 150 -28.17 4.13 18.86
N ALA A 151 -27.30 3.61 19.73
CA ALA A 151 -27.53 2.36 20.44
C ALA A 151 -28.75 2.45 21.38
N TYR A 152 -28.89 3.57 22.10
CA TYR A 152 -30.05 3.83 22.96
C TYR A 152 -31.37 3.91 22.18
N ILE A 153 -31.37 4.58 21.01
CA ILE A 153 -32.53 4.64 20.11
C ILE A 153 -32.92 3.23 19.60
N GLU A 154 -31.94 2.40 19.22
CA GLU A 154 -32.23 1.04 18.74
C GLU A 154 -32.75 0.12 19.87
N VAL A 155 -32.25 0.29 21.12
CA VAL A 155 -32.81 -0.40 22.30
C VAL A 155 -34.23 0.06 22.61
N LEU A 156 -34.52 1.37 22.54
CA LEU A 156 -35.89 1.89 22.68
C LEU A 156 -36.82 1.35 21.59
N LYS A 157 -36.35 1.27 20.34
CA LYS A 157 -37.08 0.71 19.21
C LYS A 157 -37.39 -0.77 19.41
N GLN A 158 -36.41 -1.58 19.82
CA GLN A 158 -36.63 -3.00 20.14
C GLN A 158 -37.59 -3.20 21.32
N ALA A 159 -37.52 -2.34 22.35
CA ALA A 159 -38.48 -2.36 23.45
C ALA A 159 -39.91 -1.98 23.01
N LEU A 160 -40.06 -0.99 22.11
CA LEU A 160 -41.35 -0.63 21.52
C LEU A 160 -41.90 -1.73 20.61
N GLU A 161 -41.07 -2.36 19.79
CA GLU A 161 -41.44 -3.50 18.95
C GLU A 161 -41.86 -4.71 19.81
N SER A 162 -41.16 -5.00 20.91
CA SER A 162 -41.55 -6.03 21.88
C SER A 162 -42.90 -5.72 22.55
N ASN A 163 -43.10 -4.48 23.00
CA ASN A 163 -44.38 -4.05 23.60
C ASN A 163 -45.54 -4.11 22.58
N LEU A 164 -45.29 -3.80 21.30
CA LEU A 164 -46.28 -3.93 20.22
C LEU A 164 -46.58 -5.40 19.90
N GLN A 165 -45.61 -6.31 20.06
CA GLN A 165 -45.85 -7.77 19.99
C GLN A 165 -46.71 -8.25 21.16
N GLU A 166 -46.41 -7.86 22.40
CA GLU A 166 -47.21 -8.22 23.58
C GLU A 166 -48.65 -7.70 23.50
N LEU A 167 -48.86 -6.50 22.93
CA LEU A 167 -50.18 -5.91 22.68
C LEU A 167 -50.91 -6.49 21.46
N GLY A 168 -50.31 -7.42 20.72
CA GLY A 168 -50.91 -8.04 19.52
C GLY A 168 -51.10 -7.09 18.33
N LEU A 169 -50.31 -6.02 18.25
CA LEU A 169 -50.38 -4.98 17.23
C LEU A 169 -49.37 -5.18 16.08
N THR A 170 -48.94 -6.41 15.86
CA THR A 170 -47.99 -6.78 14.80
C THR A 170 -48.54 -6.50 13.40
N GLY A 171 -47.90 -5.57 12.68
CA GLY A 171 -48.20 -5.27 11.28
C GLY A 171 -48.92 -3.96 10.98
N ARG A 172 -48.93 -2.99 11.91
CA ARG A 172 -49.30 -1.58 11.62
C ARG A 172 -48.10 -0.67 11.81
N THR A 173 -47.97 0.37 11.00
CA THR A 173 -46.94 1.40 11.20
C THR A 173 -47.37 2.39 12.28
N ILE A 174 -46.42 3.16 12.82
CA ILE A 174 -46.72 4.18 13.84
C ILE A 174 -47.62 5.29 13.26
N GLU A 175 -47.55 5.53 11.95
CA GLU A 175 -48.36 6.52 11.23
C GLU A 175 -49.85 6.13 11.11
N ASP A 176 -50.16 4.82 11.08
CA ASP A 176 -51.55 4.31 11.13
C ASP A 176 -52.25 4.61 12.47
N ILE A 177 -51.47 4.86 13.54
CA ILE A 177 -51.99 5.08 14.90
C ILE A 177 -52.26 6.57 15.13
N LEU A 178 -51.46 7.46 14.53
CA LEU A 178 -51.56 8.92 14.73
C LEU A 178 -52.62 9.60 13.84
N SER A 179 -53.13 8.91 12.82
CA SER A 179 -53.92 9.50 11.72
C SER A 179 -55.45 9.56 11.96
N LYS A 180 -55.91 9.63 13.23
CA LYS A 180 -57.34 9.81 13.57
C LYS A 180 -57.61 10.80 14.73
N PRO A 181 -57.94 12.07 14.45
CA PRO A 181 -58.56 12.97 15.43
C PRO A 181 -60.05 12.63 15.62
N GLY A 182 -60.52 12.50 16.87
CA GLY A 182 -61.89 12.02 17.14
C GLY A 182 -62.45 12.34 18.53
N ALA A 183 -63.02 13.55 18.65
CA ALA A 183 -64.04 13.98 19.62
C ALA A 183 -63.82 13.75 21.14
N MET A 184 -63.69 14.86 21.88
CA MET A 184 -64.33 15.00 23.20
C MET A 184 -64.84 16.44 23.39
N GLU A 185 -65.93 16.62 24.14
CA GLU A 185 -66.78 17.81 24.12
C GLU A 185 -66.85 18.58 25.47
N ASN A 186 -67.08 19.90 25.35
CA ASN A 186 -67.86 20.79 26.22
C ASN A 186 -67.61 20.84 27.76
N ARG A 187 -67.38 22.07 28.27
CA ARG A 187 -68.39 22.76 29.12
C ARG A 187 -68.11 24.24 29.45
N ASP A 188 -69.19 24.99 29.63
CA ASP A 188 -69.25 26.44 29.88
C ASP A 188 -69.11 26.85 31.37
N ASN A 189 -68.79 28.14 31.60
CA ASN A 189 -69.67 29.19 32.20
C ASN A 189 -68.80 30.41 32.59
N SER A 190 -69.06 31.70 32.32
CA SER A 190 -70.25 32.58 32.12
C SER A 190 -70.58 33.49 33.33
N LYS A 191 -71.11 34.71 33.04
CA LYS A 191 -71.68 35.78 33.93
C LYS A 191 -70.75 36.95 34.34
N THR A 192 -71.19 38.22 34.51
CA THR A 192 -72.22 39.16 33.93
C THR A 192 -72.22 40.48 34.75
N VAL A 193 -73.07 41.48 34.42
CA VAL A 193 -73.45 42.72 35.20
C VAL A 193 -72.55 43.93 34.83
N LYS A 194 -73.01 44.96 34.08
CA LYS A 194 -73.95 46.09 34.38
C LYS A 194 -73.42 47.04 35.50
N SER A 195 -73.53 48.37 35.45
CA SER A 195 -73.91 49.35 34.42
C SER A 195 -73.66 50.78 34.95
N ASN A 196 -73.68 51.81 34.09
CA ASN A 196 -73.61 53.25 34.38
C ASN A 196 -72.26 53.93 34.67
N ASP A 197 -71.17 53.18 34.89
CA ASP A 197 -69.86 53.65 34.38
C ASP A 197 -69.85 53.62 32.84
N LEU A 198 -70.81 52.89 32.25
CA LEU A 198 -71.01 52.46 30.86
C LEU A 198 -71.16 53.57 29.79
N LEU A 199 -70.55 54.73 29.98
CA LEU A 199 -70.39 55.80 28.98
C LEU A 199 -68.95 56.34 29.01
N GLU A 200 -68.35 56.52 30.19
CA GLU A 200 -66.91 56.74 30.34
C GLU A 200 -66.13 55.43 30.23
N ALA A 201 -66.58 54.37 30.92
CA ALA A 201 -66.14 52.99 30.67
C ALA A 201 -66.49 52.51 29.26
N LYS A 202 -67.48 53.09 28.56
CA LYS A 202 -67.69 52.84 27.12
C LYS A 202 -66.86 53.72 26.21
N SER A 203 -66.41 54.89 26.64
CA SER A 203 -65.33 55.62 25.97
C SER A 203 -64.03 54.82 26.07
N LEU A 204 -63.70 54.32 27.26
CA LEU A 204 -62.55 53.44 27.50
C LEU A 204 -62.70 52.07 26.84
N GLU A 205 -63.90 51.49 26.72
CA GLU A 205 -64.14 50.28 25.93
C GLU A 205 -63.99 50.56 24.43
N CYS A 206 -64.48 51.69 23.93
CA CYS A 206 -64.27 52.08 22.53
C CYS A 206 -62.80 52.45 22.23
N GLU A 207 -62.10 53.05 23.18
CA GLU A 207 -60.67 53.38 23.08
C GLU A 207 -59.81 52.12 23.22
N ALA A 208 -60.18 51.19 24.10
CA ALA A 208 -59.57 49.87 24.19
C ALA A 208 -59.85 49.03 22.93
N LEU A 209 -61.07 49.10 22.35
CA LEU A 209 -61.41 48.47 21.07
C LEU A 209 -60.74 49.18 19.89
N LEU A 210 -60.40 50.47 19.98
CA LEU A 210 -59.56 51.16 18.99
C LEU A 210 -58.08 50.81 19.16
N GLN A 211 -57.59 50.58 20.38
CA GLN A 211 -56.26 50.04 20.64
C GLN A 211 -56.14 48.56 20.25
N GLU A 212 -57.19 47.77 20.45
CA GLU A 212 -57.29 46.38 20.01
C GLU A 212 -57.43 46.32 18.50
N ARG A 213 -58.29 47.15 17.90
CA ARG A 213 -58.37 47.30 16.45
C ARG A 213 -57.03 47.74 15.83
N THR A 214 -56.34 48.73 16.39
CA THR A 214 -55.03 49.13 15.85
C THR A 214 -53.94 48.08 16.09
N LYS A 215 -54.05 47.25 17.13
CA LYS A 215 -53.22 46.03 17.28
C LYS A 215 -53.59 44.98 16.22
N THR A 216 -54.87 44.71 15.95
CA THR A 216 -55.26 43.73 14.91
C THR A 216 -54.97 44.25 13.51
N ASP A 217 -55.16 45.54 13.23
CA ASP A 217 -54.79 46.17 11.96
C ASP A 217 -53.25 46.14 11.79
N LYS A 218 -52.47 46.30 12.88
CA LYS A 218 -51.01 46.09 12.88
C LYS A 218 -50.63 44.62 12.66
N HIS A 219 -51.27 43.67 13.34
CA HIS A 219 -51.00 42.23 13.16
C HIS A 219 -51.45 41.71 11.79
N LEU A 220 -52.51 42.27 11.20
CA LEU A 220 -52.93 42.00 9.82
C LEU A 220 -51.93 42.58 8.82
N LYS A 221 -51.35 43.76 9.11
CA LYS A 221 -50.25 44.33 8.30
C LYS A 221 -48.96 43.50 8.42
N GLU A 222 -48.58 43.11 9.63
CA GLU A 222 -47.44 42.21 9.87
C GLU A 222 -47.64 40.83 9.22
N ALA A 223 -48.87 40.29 9.23
CA ALA A 223 -49.20 39.04 8.55
C ALA A 223 -49.21 39.19 7.01
N ALA A 224 -49.66 40.33 6.48
CA ALA A 224 -49.61 40.62 5.05
C ALA A 224 -48.16 40.82 4.56
N GLU A 225 -47.32 41.51 5.34
CA GLU A 225 -45.89 41.67 5.07
C GLU A 225 -45.15 40.32 5.17
N ALA A 226 -45.51 39.47 6.13
CA ALA A 226 -44.97 38.11 6.23
C ALA A 226 -45.44 37.18 5.11
N LEU A 227 -46.68 37.33 4.61
CA LEU A 227 -47.19 36.60 3.45
C LEU A 227 -46.50 37.06 2.17
N GLN A 228 -46.35 38.37 1.94
CA GLN A 228 -45.61 38.91 0.79
C GLN A 228 -44.16 38.41 0.80
N TYR A 229 -43.48 38.43 1.95
CA TYR A 229 -42.12 37.90 2.07
C TYR A 229 -42.05 36.39 1.80
N ALA A 230 -43.09 35.62 2.15
CA ALA A 230 -43.18 34.20 1.82
C ALA A 230 -43.49 33.95 0.33
N GLU A 231 -44.26 34.83 -0.33
CA GLU A 231 -44.51 34.78 -1.77
C GLU A 231 -43.24 35.12 -2.57
N GLU A 232 -42.52 36.19 -2.21
CA GLU A 232 -41.22 36.56 -2.80
C GLU A 232 -40.16 35.47 -2.60
N GLU A 233 -40.11 34.83 -1.43
CA GLU A 233 -39.21 33.72 -1.13
C GLU A 233 -39.58 32.45 -1.92
N VAL A 234 -40.87 32.17 -2.14
CA VAL A 234 -41.31 31.05 -2.98
C VAL A 234 -40.96 31.30 -4.45
N GLU A 235 -41.16 32.50 -4.97
CA GLU A 235 -40.78 32.87 -6.34
C GLU A 235 -39.26 32.69 -6.56
N ARG A 236 -38.43 33.18 -5.62
CA ARG A 236 -36.98 32.95 -5.62
C ARG A 236 -36.60 31.46 -5.61
N LEU A 237 -37.29 30.65 -4.79
CA LEU A 237 -37.05 29.21 -4.73
C LEU A 237 -37.53 28.46 -5.99
N GLU A 238 -38.52 28.98 -6.72
CA GLU A 238 -38.92 28.45 -8.03
C GLU A 238 -37.93 28.82 -9.14
N GLU A 239 -37.35 30.03 -9.11
CA GLU A 239 -36.22 30.40 -10.00
C GLU A 239 -34.97 29.53 -9.74
N GLU A 240 -34.56 29.37 -8.48
CA GLU A 240 -33.42 28.52 -8.10
C GLU A 240 -33.64 27.05 -8.50
N LYS A 241 -34.86 26.54 -8.31
CA LYS A 241 -35.30 25.22 -8.77
C LYS A 241 -35.23 25.08 -10.29
N SER A 242 -35.62 26.11 -11.05
CA SER A 242 -35.51 26.09 -12.52
C SER A 242 -34.05 26.06 -12.96
N ALA A 243 -33.20 26.91 -12.39
CA ALA A 243 -31.76 26.93 -12.69
C ALA A 243 -31.06 25.61 -12.33
N LEU A 244 -31.48 24.95 -11.24
CA LEU A 244 -31.00 23.62 -10.86
C LEU A 244 -31.48 22.52 -11.83
N LEU A 245 -32.70 22.60 -12.35
CA LEU A 245 -33.19 21.67 -13.37
C LEU A 245 -32.42 21.81 -14.69
N ASP A 246 -32.18 23.04 -15.17
CA ASP A 246 -31.37 23.30 -16.36
C ASP A 246 -29.93 22.79 -16.20
N TYR A 247 -29.35 22.97 -15.00
CA TYR A 247 -28.02 22.44 -14.65
C TYR A 247 -27.99 20.90 -14.61
N ILE A 248 -29.04 20.27 -14.11
CA ILE A 248 -29.20 18.81 -14.12
C ILE A 248 -29.31 18.31 -15.56
N GLU A 249 -30.17 18.90 -16.41
CA GLU A 249 -30.32 18.49 -17.82
C GLU A 249 -29.01 18.65 -18.61
N GLN A 250 -28.28 19.76 -18.40
CA GLN A 250 -26.99 19.96 -19.04
C GLN A 250 -25.96 18.91 -18.59
N ASN A 251 -25.99 18.46 -17.33
CA ASN A 251 -25.07 17.45 -16.81
C ASN A 251 -25.51 16.01 -17.14
N THR A 252 -26.80 15.68 -17.22
CA THR A 252 -27.24 14.39 -17.74
C THR A 252 -26.82 14.24 -19.19
N LYS A 253 -26.95 15.29 -20.00
CA LYS A 253 -26.46 15.28 -21.38
C LYS A 253 -24.94 15.07 -21.49
N LYS A 254 -24.13 15.77 -20.69
CA LYS A 254 -22.67 15.52 -20.63
C LYS A 254 -22.34 14.08 -20.21
N ASN A 255 -23.12 13.51 -19.30
CA ASN A 255 -22.95 12.12 -18.86
C ASN A 255 -23.37 11.12 -19.95
N GLU A 256 -24.39 11.43 -20.76
CA GLU A 256 -24.77 10.64 -21.94
C GLU A 256 -23.67 10.69 -23.01
N ASP A 257 -23.18 11.88 -23.36
CA ASP A 257 -22.07 12.08 -24.31
C ASP A 257 -20.81 11.32 -23.84
N ALA A 258 -20.44 11.44 -22.56
CA ALA A 258 -19.31 10.71 -21.97
C ALA A 258 -19.55 9.19 -21.89
N SER A 259 -20.79 8.74 -21.67
CA SER A 259 -21.13 7.30 -21.68
C SER A 259 -20.98 6.70 -23.08
N LEU A 260 -21.31 7.46 -24.13
CA LEU A 260 -21.10 7.04 -25.52
C LEU A 260 -19.60 6.91 -25.84
N GLU A 261 -18.78 7.88 -25.40
CA GLU A 261 -17.32 7.82 -25.57
C GLU A 261 -16.71 6.62 -24.80
N ILE A 262 -17.16 6.38 -23.56
CA ILE A 262 -16.78 5.22 -22.75
C ILE A 262 -17.16 3.89 -23.44
N ASP A 263 -18.34 3.79 -24.07
CA ASP A 263 -18.75 2.59 -24.78
C ASP A 263 -17.97 2.38 -26.09
N GLU A 264 -17.53 3.45 -26.77
CA GLU A 264 -16.58 3.34 -27.87
C GLU A 264 -15.19 2.87 -27.38
N PHE A 265 -14.68 3.38 -26.26
CA PHE A 265 -13.43 2.87 -25.68
C PHE A 265 -13.53 1.41 -25.22
N LYS A 266 -14.64 0.97 -24.60
CA LYS A 266 -14.88 -0.46 -24.28
C LYS A 266 -14.81 -1.34 -25.54
N LYS A 267 -15.39 -0.87 -26.66
CA LYS A 267 -15.36 -1.57 -27.94
C LYS A 267 -13.94 -1.66 -28.52
N GLN A 268 -13.15 -0.58 -28.42
CA GLN A 268 -11.73 -0.59 -28.83
C GLN A 268 -10.89 -1.54 -27.96
N ILE A 269 -11.11 -1.56 -26.64
CA ILE A 269 -10.46 -2.49 -25.70
C ILE A 269 -10.80 -3.94 -26.07
N LEU A 270 -12.08 -4.28 -26.29
CA LEU A 270 -12.51 -5.62 -26.70
C LEU A 270 -11.85 -6.09 -28.01
N ASP A 271 -11.61 -5.19 -28.97
CA ASP A 271 -10.90 -5.54 -30.22
C ASP A 271 -9.37 -5.63 -30.05
N LEU A 272 -8.80 -4.97 -29.05
CA LEU A 272 -7.40 -5.17 -28.63
C LEU A 272 -7.23 -6.49 -27.87
N GLU A 273 -8.16 -6.85 -26.98
CA GLU A 273 -8.17 -8.12 -26.26
C GLU A 273 -8.27 -9.32 -27.22
N LYS A 274 -9.13 -9.25 -28.25
CA LYS A 274 -9.19 -10.27 -29.31
C LYS A 274 -7.85 -10.44 -30.03
N LYS A 275 -7.19 -9.34 -30.40
CA LYS A 275 -5.85 -9.36 -31.03
C LYS A 275 -4.80 -9.95 -30.09
N MET A 276 -4.82 -9.55 -28.82
CA MET A 276 -3.92 -10.09 -27.79
C MET A 276 -4.13 -11.60 -27.59
N HIS A 277 -5.37 -12.07 -27.61
CA HIS A 277 -5.70 -13.49 -27.51
C HIS A 277 -5.23 -14.29 -28.73
N MET A 278 -5.35 -13.72 -29.95
CA MET A 278 -4.76 -14.32 -31.15
C MET A 278 -3.24 -14.44 -31.05
N ILE A 279 -2.55 -13.35 -30.69
CA ILE A 279 -1.09 -13.32 -30.53
C ILE A 279 -0.63 -14.31 -29.44
N ASN A 280 -1.35 -14.39 -28.32
CA ASN A 280 -1.04 -15.37 -27.26
C ASN A 280 -1.27 -16.82 -27.70
N LYS A 281 -2.26 -17.07 -28.58
CA LYS A 281 -2.49 -18.40 -29.17
C LYS A 281 -1.38 -18.79 -30.15
N GLU A 282 -0.96 -17.86 -31.01
CA GLU A 282 0.17 -18.03 -31.94
C GLU A 282 1.48 -18.27 -31.18
N LEU A 283 1.75 -17.46 -30.15
CA LEU A 283 2.90 -17.61 -29.24
C LEU A 283 2.87 -18.95 -28.50
N SER A 284 1.70 -19.42 -28.07
CA SER A 284 1.54 -20.73 -27.43
C SER A 284 1.82 -21.89 -28.40
N GLN A 285 1.40 -21.77 -29.66
CA GLN A 285 1.73 -22.72 -30.72
C GLN A 285 3.24 -22.73 -31.01
N GLU A 286 3.90 -21.56 -31.11
CA GLU A 286 5.35 -21.51 -31.31
C GLU A 286 6.13 -22.02 -30.09
N GLN A 287 5.62 -21.83 -28.86
CA GLN A 287 6.19 -22.47 -27.66
C GLN A 287 6.04 -24.00 -27.67
N SER A 288 4.97 -24.56 -28.26
CA SER A 288 4.87 -26.02 -28.48
C SER A 288 5.92 -26.49 -29.48
N MET A 289 6.00 -25.85 -30.65
CA MET A 289 7.00 -26.18 -31.67
C MET A 289 8.44 -26.05 -31.16
N ARG A 290 8.73 -25.06 -30.29
CA ARG A 290 10.03 -24.93 -29.61
C ARG A 290 10.31 -26.11 -28.68
N LYS A 291 9.34 -26.54 -27.86
CA LYS A 291 9.50 -27.72 -26.98
C LYS A 291 9.67 -29.02 -27.76
N GLU A 292 8.99 -29.15 -28.90
CA GLU A 292 9.16 -30.29 -29.82
C GLU A 292 10.56 -30.28 -30.44
N LEU A 293 11.05 -29.12 -30.90
CA LEU A 293 12.42 -28.95 -31.40
C LEU A 293 13.50 -29.17 -30.33
N GLU A 294 13.29 -28.68 -29.10
CA GLU A 294 14.17 -28.93 -27.94
C GLU A 294 14.18 -30.43 -27.59
N GLY A 295 13.01 -31.08 -27.58
CA GLY A 295 12.90 -32.53 -27.40
C GLY A 295 13.61 -33.33 -28.50
N HIS A 296 13.54 -32.90 -29.76
CA HIS A 296 14.33 -33.50 -30.84
C HIS A 296 15.84 -33.25 -30.64
N LEU A 297 16.24 -32.04 -30.24
CA LEU A 297 17.64 -31.70 -30.00
C LEU A 297 18.25 -32.54 -28.86
N ASP A 298 17.51 -32.72 -27.77
CA ASP A 298 17.95 -33.54 -26.64
C ASP A 298 17.95 -35.03 -26.97
N ASN A 299 16.99 -35.54 -27.75
CA ASN A 299 17.06 -36.90 -28.30
C ASN A 299 18.32 -37.10 -29.17
N TYR A 300 18.69 -36.12 -30.00
CA TYR A 300 19.93 -36.19 -30.78
C TYR A 300 21.20 -36.13 -29.91
N LYS A 301 21.22 -35.36 -28.82
CA LYS A 301 22.33 -35.40 -27.84
C LYS A 301 22.42 -36.77 -27.19
N ASP A 302 21.29 -37.33 -26.76
CA ASP A 302 21.24 -38.62 -26.07
C ASP A 302 21.66 -39.77 -27.01
N GLU A 303 21.25 -39.72 -28.28
CA GLU A 303 21.71 -40.66 -29.32
C GLU A 303 23.20 -40.46 -29.65
N THR A 304 23.70 -39.23 -29.69
CA THR A 304 25.13 -38.93 -29.86
C THR A 304 25.93 -39.52 -28.71
N SER A 305 25.57 -39.25 -27.44
CA SER A 305 26.32 -39.78 -26.29
C SER A 305 26.10 -41.27 -26.02
N ARG A 306 25.05 -41.90 -26.56
CA ARG A 306 24.95 -43.37 -26.66
C ARG A 306 25.92 -43.91 -27.71
N ASN A 307 26.09 -43.23 -28.84
CA ASN A 307 27.05 -43.61 -29.88
C ASN A 307 28.50 -43.36 -29.45
N GLU A 308 28.78 -42.31 -28.69
CA GLU A 308 30.08 -42.08 -28.02
C GLU A 308 30.37 -43.20 -27.03
N LYS A 309 29.47 -43.50 -26.09
CA LYS A 309 29.65 -44.60 -25.12
C LYS A 309 29.75 -45.99 -25.76
N ASN A 310 29.01 -46.24 -26.86
CA ASN A 310 29.18 -47.47 -27.64
C ASN A 310 30.55 -47.50 -28.32
N SER A 311 31.04 -46.38 -28.85
CA SER A 311 32.37 -46.28 -29.46
C SER A 311 33.47 -46.46 -28.42
N GLU A 312 33.37 -45.85 -27.25
CA GLU A 312 34.25 -46.07 -26.10
C GLU A 312 34.23 -47.53 -25.64
N MET A 313 33.05 -48.13 -25.48
CA MET A 313 32.93 -49.55 -25.11
C MET A 313 33.52 -50.49 -26.16
N ILE A 314 33.37 -50.17 -27.46
CA ILE A 314 34.01 -50.92 -28.55
C ILE A 314 35.53 -50.73 -28.51
N ILE A 315 36.02 -49.51 -28.29
CA ILE A 315 37.46 -49.22 -28.13
C ILE A 315 38.03 -49.95 -26.92
N GLU A 316 37.33 -49.97 -25.78
CA GLU A 316 37.77 -50.66 -24.56
C GLU A 316 37.77 -52.18 -24.74
N LYS A 317 36.78 -52.71 -25.47
CA LYS A 317 36.71 -54.13 -25.84
C LYS A 317 37.80 -54.52 -26.85
N LEU A 318 38.15 -53.62 -27.78
CA LEU A 318 39.28 -53.76 -28.70
C LEU A 318 40.62 -53.66 -27.98
N LYS A 319 40.81 -52.74 -27.03
CA LYS A 319 41.98 -52.71 -26.12
C LYS A 319 42.09 -54.01 -25.33
N GLY A 320 40.98 -54.52 -24.79
CA GLY A 320 40.93 -55.79 -24.08
C GLY A 320 41.27 -56.99 -24.98
N GLN A 321 40.90 -56.95 -26.26
CA GLN A 321 41.28 -57.95 -27.26
C GLN A 321 42.73 -57.81 -27.73
N ILE A 322 43.25 -56.58 -27.89
CA ILE A 322 44.66 -56.32 -28.21
C ILE A 322 45.53 -56.80 -27.05
N LYS A 323 45.24 -56.37 -25.82
CA LYS A 323 45.95 -56.86 -24.63
C LYS A 323 45.81 -58.38 -24.47
N GLY A 324 44.60 -58.92 -24.64
CA GLY A 324 44.37 -60.36 -24.63
C GLY A 324 44.99 -61.13 -25.80
N LEU A 325 45.57 -60.44 -26.79
CA LEU A 325 46.41 -61.00 -27.85
C LEU A 325 47.90 -60.74 -27.58
N GLU A 326 48.28 -59.65 -26.92
CA GLU A 326 49.64 -59.35 -26.42
C GLU A 326 50.02 -60.32 -25.30
N ASP A 327 49.18 -60.46 -24.27
CA ASP A 327 49.29 -61.47 -23.20
C ASP A 327 49.37 -62.90 -23.81
N LYS A 328 48.66 -63.14 -24.92
CA LYS A 328 48.71 -64.41 -25.67
C LYS A 328 49.98 -64.56 -26.50
N ASN A 329 50.53 -63.47 -27.02
CA ASN A 329 51.75 -63.47 -27.81
C ASN A 329 52.96 -63.67 -26.90
N GLU A 330 53.01 -63.02 -25.73
CA GLU A 330 53.98 -63.33 -24.67
C GLU A 330 53.80 -64.79 -24.20
N SER A 331 52.58 -65.25 -23.95
CA SER A 331 52.31 -66.66 -23.61
C SER A 331 52.75 -67.64 -24.70
N LEU A 332 52.64 -67.29 -25.98
CA LEU A 332 53.14 -68.08 -27.12
C LEU A 332 54.65 -67.96 -27.30
N GLN A 333 55.26 -66.86 -26.89
CA GLN A 333 56.72 -66.66 -26.90
C GLN A 333 57.38 -67.46 -25.77
N VAL A 334 56.78 -67.45 -24.58
CA VAL A 334 57.12 -68.34 -23.45
C VAL A 334 56.87 -69.80 -23.83
N ASN A 335 55.71 -70.14 -24.41
CA ASN A 335 55.48 -71.51 -24.88
C ASN A 335 56.44 -71.92 -26.01
N ASN A 336 56.91 -71.01 -26.87
CA ASN A 336 57.96 -71.34 -27.86
C ASN A 336 59.31 -71.62 -27.19
N THR A 337 59.71 -70.86 -26.16
CA THR A 337 60.95 -71.16 -25.42
C THR A 337 60.81 -72.42 -24.56
N THR A 338 59.63 -72.68 -23.99
CA THR A 338 59.35 -73.95 -23.30
C THR A 338 59.32 -75.13 -24.26
N LEU A 339 58.57 -75.08 -25.38
CA LEU A 339 58.56 -76.16 -26.37
C LEU A 339 59.93 -76.36 -27.02
N ALA A 340 60.76 -75.34 -27.21
CA ALA A 340 62.13 -75.52 -27.70
C ALA A 340 62.96 -76.41 -26.74
N ASN A 341 62.84 -76.18 -25.43
CA ASN A 341 63.50 -77.00 -24.42
C ASN A 341 62.85 -78.40 -24.31
N THR A 342 61.52 -78.48 -24.29
CA THR A 342 60.81 -79.76 -24.17
C THR A 342 60.92 -80.64 -25.43
N LEU A 343 61.09 -80.08 -26.64
CA LEU A 343 61.48 -80.86 -27.82
C LEU A 343 62.89 -81.41 -27.69
N GLN A 344 63.82 -80.66 -27.09
CA GLN A 344 65.19 -81.12 -26.88
C GLN A 344 65.26 -82.26 -25.85
N GLU A 345 64.44 -82.20 -24.80
CA GLU A 345 64.31 -83.27 -23.79
C GLU A 345 63.55 -84.49 -24.34
N THR A 346 62.38 -84.30 -24.96
CA THR A 346 61.61 -85.42 -25.52
C THR A 346 62.26 -86.08 -26.74
N GLN A 347 63.13 -85.39 -27.49
CA GLN A 347 63.95 -86.03 -28.53
C GLN A 347 65.00 -86.98 -27.94
N ALA A 348 65.49 -86.74 -26.71
CA ALA A 348 66.37 -87.68 -26.02
C ALA A 348 65.58 -88.89 -25.48
N GLU A 349 64.46 -88.66 -24.79
CA GLU A 349 63.62 -89.73 -24.24
C GLU A 349 63.02 -90.63 -25.34
N LEU A 350 62.69 -90.07 -26.50
CA LEU A 350 62.17 -90.82 -27.65
C LEU A 350 63.20 -91.81 -28.23
N ASP A 351 64.50 -91.50 -28.15
CA ASP A 351 65.55 -92.39 -28.62
C ASP A 351 65.95 -93.44 -27.56
N GLU A 352 65.77 -93.15 -26.27
CA GLU A 352 65.91 -94.16 -25.20
C GLU A 352 64.71 -95.14 -25.16
N LEU A 353 63.48 -94.68 -25.42
CA LEU A 353 62.30 -95.56 -25.52
C LEU A 353 62.30 -96.47 -26.76
N LYS A 354 62.88 -96.03 -27.89
CA LYS A 354 63.09 -96.92 -29.07
C LYS A 354 64.00 -98.10 -28.72
N SER A 355 65.05 -97.87 -27.93
CA SER A 355 65.97 -98.92 -27.46
C SER A 355 65.24 -100.02 -26.68
N GLN A 356 64.29 -99.65 -25.83
CA GLN A 356 63.52 -100.60 -25.02
C GLN A 356 62.46 -101.35 -25.84
N HIS A 357 61.83 -100.71 -26.83
CA HIS A 357 60.78 -101.33 -27.64
C HIS A 357 61.31 -102.53 -28.48
N ASP A 358 62.52 -102.42 -29.02
CA ASP A 358 63.20 -103.45 -29.83
C ASP A 358 63.66 -104.68 -29.03
N ILE A 359 63.62 -104.61 -27.70
CA ILE A 359 63.87 -105.75 -26.80
C ILE A 359 62.56 -106.52 -26.59
N SER A 360 61.48 -105.85 -26.19
CA SER A 360 60.18 -106.50 -25.92
C SER A 360 59.55 -107.16 -27.15
N ILE A 361 59.80 -106.66 -28.37
CA ILE A 361 59.35 -107.28 -29.62
C ILE A 361 59.92 -108.71 -29.79
N LYS A 362 61.12 -108.98 -29.26
CA LYS A 362 61.77 -110.31 -29.36
C LYS A 362 61.16 -111.31 -28.37
N GLU A 363 60.72 -110.87 -27.19
CA GLU A 363 60.13 -111.75 -26.17
C GLU A 363 58.71 -112.23 -26.52
N VAL A 364 57.91 -111.40 -27.20
CA VAL A 364 56.60 -111.81 -27.72
C VAL A 364 56.71 -112.94 -28.77
N SER A 365 57.88 -113.07 -29.43
CA SER A 365 58.12 -114.12 -30.44
C SER A 365 58.39 -115.51 -29.83
N SER A 366 58.92 -115.60 -28.60
CA SER A 366 59.23 -116.87 -27.95
C SER A 366 58.00 -117.47 -27.25
N ILE A 367 57.19 -116.64 -26.59
CA ILE A 367 56.01 -117.09 -25.84
C ILE A 367 54.96 -117.71 -26.75
N ARG A 368 54.76 -117.17 -27.97
CA ARG A 368 53.82 -117.73 -28.97
C ARG A 368 54.18 -119.15 -29.46
N LYS A 369 55.37 -119.66 -29.17
CA LYS A 369 55.82 -120.99 -29.60
C LYS A 369 55.63 -122.10 -28.55
N ASN A 370 55.30 -121.74 -27.31
CA ASN A 370 55.22 -122.69 -26.18
C ASN A 370 53.80 -123.13 -25.81
N LEU A 371 52.76 -122.62 -26.49
CA LEU A 371 51.36 -122.88 -26.12
C LEU A 371 50.78 -124.17 -26.74
N SER A 372 51.36 -124.70 -27.82
CA SER A 372 50.91 -125.94 -28.50
C SER A 372 51.50 -127.23 -27.89
N VAL A 373 51.97 -127.20 -26.64
CA VAL A 373 52.66 -128.33 -25.96
C VAL A 373 51.92 -128.80 -24.70
N PHE A 374 50.95 -128.02 -24.21
CA PHE A 374 50.16 -128.38 -23.02
C PHE A 374 48.80 -129.01 -23.32
N GLU A 375 48.24 -128.84 -24.52
CA GLU A 375 47.01 -129.53 -24.95
C GLU A 375 47.19 -131.07 -24.94
N SER A 376 48.41 -131.54 -25.24
CA SER A 376 48.79 -132.97 -25.19
C SER A 376 48.97 -133.55 -23.77
N LYS A 377 48.72 -132.77 -22.70
CA LYS A 377 48.89 -133.22 -21.30
C LYS A 377 47.62 -133.17 -20.45
N ALA A 378 46.47 -132.89 -21.06
CA ALA A 378 45.17 -133.03 -20.40
C ALA A 378 44.72 -134.50 -20.30
N GLU A 379 44.97 -135.32 -21.34
CA GLU A 379 44.44 -136.70 -21.45
C GLU A 379 45.01 -137.71 -20.43
N GLU A 380 46.17 -137.46 -19.81
CA GLU A 380 46.70 -138.33 -18.75
C GLU A 380 46.14 -138.01 -17.36
N ALA A 381 45.56 -136.82 -17.16
CA ALA A 381 45.01 -136.42 -15.85
C ALA A 381 43.72 -137.19 -15.50
N GLU A 382 42.87 -137.47 -16.49
CA GLU A 382 41.55 -138.10 -16.29
C GLU A 382 41.61 -139.46 -15.58
N LYS A 383 42.68 -140.24 -15.81
CA LYS A 383 42.85 -141.59 -15.25
C LYS A 383 43.20 -141.63 -13.76
N SER A 384 43.49 -140.47 -13.15
CA SER A 384 43.66 -140.33 -11.69
C SER A 384 42.35 -139.99 -10.96
N SER A 385 41.40 -139.35 -11.65
CA SER A 385 40.16 -138.78 -11.08
C SER A 385 39.28 -139.82 -10.37
N HIS A 386 39.22 -141.05 -10.89
CA HIS A 386 38.31 -142.09 -10.40
C HIS A 386 38.51 -142.51 -8.93
N LYS A 387 39.64 -142.22 -8.29
CA LYS A 387 39.85 -142.50 -6.85
C LYS A 387 39.44 -141.35 -5.92
N ILE A 388 39.12 -140.17 -6.46
CA ILE A 388 38.58 -139.03 -5.71
C ILE A 388 37.05 -139.03 -5.75
N ILE A 389 36.46 -139.53 -6.84
CA ILE A 389 35.00 -139.62 -7.04
C ILE A 389 34.31 -140.41 -5.92
N ASP A 390 34.85 -141.56 -5.51
CA ASP A 390 34.25 -142.37 -4.44
C ASP A 390 34.36 -141.73 -3.04
N ALA A 391 35.38 -140.89 -2.81
CA ALA A 391 35.50 -140.12 -1.56
C ALA A 391 34.54 -138.92 -1.52
N ASN A 392 34.35 -138.24 -2.66
CA ASN A 392 33.38 -137.14 -2.78
C ASN A 392 31.94 -137.63 -2.57
N LYS A 393 31.58 -138.82 -3.06
CA LYS A 393 30.23 -139.39 -2.93
C LYS A 393 29.72 -139.50 -1.48
N ASP A 394 30.59 -139.87 -0.54
CA ASP A 394 30.23 -139.98 0.89
C ASP A 394 30.19 -138.61 1.60
N LEU A 395 30.86 -137.59 1.05
CA LEU A 395 30.73 -136.20 1.47
C LEU A 395 29.46 -135.55 0.90
N GLU A 396 29.14 -135.78 -0.37
CA GLU A 396 27.88 -135.36 -1.03
C GLU A 396 26.66 -135.87 -0.26
N GLY A 397 26.66 -137.14 0.16
CA GLY A 397 25.59 -137.74 0.96
C GLY A 397 25.39 -137.10 2.35
N LYS A 398 26.39 -136.37 2.86
CA LYS A 398 26.33 -135.60 4.12
C LYS A 398 25.96 -134.14 3.84
N LEU A 399 26.52 -133.54 2.79
CA LEU A 399 26.20 -132.20 2.31
C LEU A 399 24.71 -132.07 1.98
N ALA A 400 24.16 -132.99 1.19
CA ALA A 400 22.76 -132.97 0.76
C ALA A 400 21.75 -133.08 1.92
N LYS A 401 22.14 -133.64 3.07
CA LYS A 401 21.30 -133.64 4.29
C LYS A 401 21.33 -132.26 4.96
N ALA A 402 22.52 -131.69 5.18
CA ALA A 402 22.67 -130.35 5.75
C ALA A 402 22.01 -129.28 4.87
N GLU A 403 22.15 -129.37 3.55
CA GLU A 403 21.50 -128.47 2.59
C GLU A 403 19.97 -128.57 2.64
N LYS A 404 19.41 -129.78 2.81
CA LYS A 404 17.95 -129.95 2.91
C LYS A 404 17.38 -129.33 4.18
N GLU A 405 18.06 -129.47 5.31
CA GLU A 405 17.66 -128.86 6.58
C GLU A 405 17.82 -127.33 6.55
N LEU A 406 18.95 -126.85 6.03
CA LEU A 406 19.24 -125.42 5.88
C LEU A 406 18.31 -124.75 4.86
N LYS A 407 17.89 -125.47 3.81
CA LYS A 407 16.84 -125.04 2.86
C LYS A 407 15.48 -124.91 3.55
N MET A 408 15.03 -125.90 4.31
CA MET A 408 13.76 -125.79 5.05
C MET A 408 13.78 -124.67 6.11
N PHE A 409 14.94 -124.39 6.73
CA PHE A 409 15.08 -123.24 7.63
C PHE A 409 14.97 -121.91 6.87
N ARG A 410 15.66 -121.77 5.73
CA ARG A 410 15.55 -120.59 4.84
C ARG A 410 14.13 -120.38 4.34
N GLU A 411 13.43 -121.43 3.89
CA GLU A 411 12.05 -121.35 3.38
C GLU A 411 11.06 -120.89 4.45
N ARG A 412 11.27 -121.25 5.73
CA ARG A 412 10.49 -120.69 6.84
C ARG A 412 10.81 -119.21 7.09
N LYS A 413 12.10 -118.85 7.18
CA LYS A 413 12.46 -117.46 7.50
C LYS A 413 12.16 -116.48 6.37
N VAL A 414 12.21 -116.94 5.11
CA VAL A 414 11.70 -116.19 3.95
C VAL A 414 10.19 -115.94 4.11
N LYS A 415 9.37 -116.96 4.44
CA LYS A 415 7.93 -116.75 4.66
C LYS A 415 7.58 -115.83 5.83
N GLU A 416 8.35 -115.86 6.91
CA GLU A 416 8.19 -114.88 7.99
C GLU A 416 8.47 -113.45 7.48
N LEU A 417 9.59 -113.24 6.79
CA LEU A 417 9.98 -111.94 6.23
C LEU A 417 9.03 -111.47 5.10
N GLU A 418 8.48 -112.37 4.29
CA GLU A 418 7.46 -112.06 3.28
C GLU A 418 6.17 -111.55 3.93
N ASN A 419 5.73 -112.16 5.03
CA ASN A 419 4.56 -111.71 5.79
C ASN A 419 4.81 -110.37 6.51
N GLU A 420 5.97 -110.20 7.14
CA GLU A 420 6.38 -108.93 7.77
C GLU A 420 6.47 -107.79 6.73
N TYR A 421 7.14 -108.05 5.60
CA TYR A 421 7.25 -107.09 4.49
C TYR A 421 5.89 -106.72 3.91
N LYS A 422 4.99 -107.69 3.76
CA LYS A 422 3.63 -107.45 3.24
C LYS A 422 2.78 -106.61 4.20
N ALA A 423 2.84 -106.88 5.50
CA ALA A 423 2.17 -106.06 6.51
C ALA A 423 2.68 -104.60 6.51
N ILE A 424 4.01 -104.42 6.36
CA ILE A 424 4.64 -103.10 6.23
C ILE A 424 4.20 -102.40 4.92
N GLN A 425 4.11 -103.12 3.80
CA GLN A 425 3.55 -102.56 2.55
C GLN A 425 2.09 -102.12 2.71
N GLU A 426 1.24 -102.97 3.31
CA GLU A 426 -0.18 -102.66 3.53
C GLU A 426 -0.35 -101.43 4.44
N GLN A 427 0.49 -101.27 5.48
CA GLN A 427 0.51 -100.07 6.31
C GLN A 427 1.01 -98.81 5.56
N ILE A 428 2.11 -98.90 4.81
CA ILE A 428 2.65 -97.78 4.02
C ILE A 428 1.63 -97.30 2.96
N VAL A 429 0.90 -98.22 2.33
CA VAL A 429 -0.18 -97.88 1.40
C VAL A 429 -1.32 -97.12 2.09
N MET A 430 -1.70 -97.53 3.31
CA MET A 430 -2.73 -96.83 4.08
C MET A 430 -2.28 -95.43 4.54
N GLU A 431 -1.01 -95.28 4.93
CA GLU A 431 -0.43 -93.97 5.27
C GLU A 431 -0.32 -93.05 4.04
N LEU A 432 0.03 -93.59 2.87
CA LEU A 432 0.06 -92.84 1.60
C LEU A 432 -1.32 -92.35 1.15
N ASP A 433 -2.37 -93.19 1.25
CA ASP A 433 -3.71 -92.77 0.82
C ASP A 433 -4.33 -91.76 1.82
N ASN A 434 -4.00 -91.86 3.12
CA ASN A 434 -4.30 -90.79 4.10
C ASN A 434 -3.60 -89.47 3.75
N ALA A 435 -2.28 -89.50 3.50
CA ALA A 435 -1.51 -88.30 3.12
C ALA A 435 -2.01 -87.67 1.81
N LYS A 436 -2.47 -88.49 0.86
CA LYS A 436 -3.10 -88.03 -0.39
C LYS A 436 -4.46 -87.36 -0.14
N ASN A 437 -5.31 -87.94 0.72
CA ASN A 437 -6.58 -87.31 1.10
C ASN A 437 -6.36 -85.95 1.78
N ASP A 438 -5.33 -85.80 2.61
CA ASP A 438 -4.99 -84.51 3.22
C ASP A 438 -4.37 -83.52 2.21
N LEU A 439 -3.59 -84.00 1.24
CA LEU A 439 -3.11 -83.17 0.12
C LEU A 439 -4.28 -82.61 -0.71
N GLU A 440 -5.32 -83.40 -0.97
CA GLU A 440 -6.52 -82.94 -1.68
C GLU A 440 -7.31 -81.88 -0.88
N LYS A 441 -7.43 -82.03 0.46
CA LYS A 441 -7.99 -80.98 1.34
C LYS A 441 -7.19 -79.68 1.29
N ILE A 442 -5.86 -79.77 1.35
CA ILE A 442 -4.95 -78.61 1.27
C ILE A 442 -5.06 -77.93 -0.10
N GLN A 443 -5.22 -78.69 -1.19
CA GLN A 443 -5.46 -78.13 -2.52
C GLN A 443 -6.85 -77.46 -2.65
N ALA A 444 -7.87 -77.96 -1.97
CA ALA A 444 -9.19 -77.31 -1.91
C ALA A 444 -9.10 -75.96 -1.18
N LEU A 445 -8.50 -75.92 0.02
CA LEU A 445 -8.28 -74.69 0.78
C LEU A 445 -7.45 -73.65 -0.01
N ASN A 446 -6.39 -74.07 -0.70
CA ASN A 446 -5.61 -73.16 -1.56
C ASN A 446 -6.43 -72.57 -2.72
N LYS A 447 -7.38 -73.32 -3.30
CA LYS A 447 -8.30 -72.82 -4.34
C LYS A 447 -9.32 -71.81 -3.79
N GLU A 448 -9.62 -71.87 -2.49
CA GLU A 448 -10.51 -70.94 -1.81
C GLU A 448 -9.78 -69.64 -1.44
N VAL A 449 -8.63 -69.75 -0.77
CA VAL A 449 -7.76 -68.60 -0.43
C VAL A 449 -7.28 -67.82 -1.66
N THR A 450 -7.08 -68.49 -2.80
CA THR A 450 -6.73 -67.81 -4.06
C THR A 450 -7.92 -67.11 -4.73
N LYS A 451 -9.17 -67.59 -4.58
CA LYS A 451 -10.37 -66.82 -4.97
C LYS A 451 -10.50 -65.57 -4.10
N GLU A 452 -10.35 -65.72 -2.79
CA GLU A 452 -10.50 -64.63 -1.82
C GLU A 452 -9.45 -63.52 -2.07
N ASN A 453 -8.20 -63.89 -2.32
CA ASN A 453 -7.15 -62.97 -2.75
C ASN A 453 -7.45 -62.26 -4.09
N GLN A 454 -8.08 -62.94 -5.06
CA GLN A 454 -8.51 -62.29 -6.30
C GLN A 454 -9.65 -61.29 -6.05
N GLU A 455 -10.58 -61.57 -5.14
CA GLU A 455 -11.66 -60.66 -4.80
C GLU A 455 -11.16 -59.45 -4.00
N LEU A 456 -10.24 -59.66 -3.04
CA LEU A 456 -9.55 -58.58 -2.33
C LEU A 456 -8.76 -57.69 -3.30
N LYS A 457 -8.04 -58.26 -4.28
CA LYS A 457 -7.38 -57.46 -5.34
C LYS A 457 -8.37 -56.66 -6.18
N ARG A 458 -9.57 -57.18 -6.48
CA ARG A 458 -10.63 -56.42 -7.18
C ARG A 458 -11.18 -55.28 -6.33
N LYS A 459 -11.38 -55.50 -5.02
CA LYS A 459 -11.82 -54.47 -4.06
C LYS A 459 -10.75 -53.36 -3.93
N LEU A 460 -9.49 -53.74 -3.74
CA LEU A 460 -8.34 -52.82 -3.68
C LEU A 460 -8.19 -51.98 -4.96
N LYS A 461 -8.40 -52.59 -6.14
CA LYS A 461 -8.35 -51.84 -7.41
C LYS A 461 -9.47 -50.80 -7.50
N LYS A 462 -10.70 -51.14 -7.11
CA LYS A 462 -11.82 -50.18 -7.08
C LYS A 462 -11.56 -49.01 -6.13
N THR A 463 -11.12 -49.28 -4.90
CA THR A 463 -10.83 -48.19 -3.94
C THR A 463 -9.65 -47.33 -4.39
N SER A 464 -8.66 -47.90 -5.08
CA SER A 464 -7.58 -47.13 -5.73
C SER A 464 -8.08 -46.27 -6.90
N GLU A 465 -8.99 -46.77 -7.73
CA GLU A 465 -9.64 -46.02 -8.81
C GLU A 465 -10.55 -44.89 -8.28
N GLU A 466 -11.19 -45.09 -7.13
CA GLU A 466 -11.99 -44.07 -6.43
C GLU A 466 -11.10 -43.02 -5.76
N LEU A 467 -10.04 -43.43 -5.08
CA LEU A 467 -9.07 -42.51 -4.45
C LEU A 467 -8.42 -41.59 -5.51
N GLY A 468 -8.08 -42.12 -6.68
CA GLY A 468 -7.56 -41.33 -7.81
C GLY A 468 -8.56 -40.30 -8.35
N LYS A 469 -9.87 -40.61 -8.34
CA LYS A 469 -10.92 -39.64 -8.72
C LYS A 469 -11.03 -38.51 -7.70
N TYR A 470 -11.04 -38.85 -6.40
CA TYR A 470 -11.03 -37.83 -5.34
C TYR A 470 -9.78 -36.96 -5.40
N GLN A 471 -8.60 -37.56 -5.56
CA GLN A 471 -7.34 -36.82 -5.68
C GLN A 471 -7.32 -35.86 -6.89
N ASN A 472 -7.83 -36.31 -8.05
CA ASN A 472 -7.99 -35.42 -9.22
C ASN A 472 -9.01 -34.30 -8.96
N SER A 473 -10.13 -34.59 -8.30
CA SER A 473 -11.13 -33.58 -7.96
C SER A 473 -10.60 -32.54 -6.96
N THR A 474 -9.77 -32.94 -5.99
CA THR A 474 -9.10 -32.04 -5.05
C THR A 474 -8.03 -31.20 -5.75
N ASN A 475 -7.27 -31.78 -6.68
CA ASN A 475 -6.30 -31.04 -7.49
C ASN A 475 -7.01 -29.98 -8.36
N GLN A 476 -8.12 -30.34 -9.00
CA GLN A 476 -8.89 -29.43 -9.85
C GLN A 476 -9.50 -28.28 -9.04
N THR A 477 -10.16 -28.54 -7.91
CA THR A 477 -10.72 -27.47 -7.06
C THR A 477 -9.62 -26.60 -6.42
N SER A 478 -8.46 -27.17 -6.10
CA SER A 478 -7.28 -26.40 -5.65
C SER A 478 -6.76 -25.46 -6.75
N GLN A 479 -6.77 -25.91 -8.02
CA GLN A 479 -6.39 -25.10 -9.17
C GLN A 479 -7.41 -23.98 -9.44
N GLU A 480 -8.71 -24.28 -9.43
CA GLU A 480 -9.79 -23.30 -9.54
C GLU A 480 -9.72 -22.25 -8.41
N PHE A 481 -9.40 -22.66 -7.17
CA PHE A 481 -9.20 -21.75 -6.04
C PHE A 481 -7.94 -20.87 -6.20
N ALA A 482 -6.85 -21.41 -6.77
CA ALA A 482 -5.65 -20.64 -7.08
C ALA A 482 -5.89 -19.59 -8.18
N GLU A 483 -6.67 -19.93 -9.21
CA GLU A 483 -7.08 -19.00 -10.28
C GLU A 483 -8.03 -17.92 -9.74
N MET A 484 -9.01 -18.29 -8.92
CA MET A 484 -9.91 -17.34 -8.24
C MET A 484 -9.15 -16.38 -7.33
N LYS A 485 -8.18 -16.87 -6.54
CA LYS A 485 -7.30 -16.04 -5.70
C LYS A 485 -6.43 -15.08 -6.53
N LYS A 486 -5.95 -15.54 -7.70
CA LYS A 486 -5.19 -14.69 -8.63
C LYS A 486 -6.06 -13.59 -9.25
N SER A 487 -7.30 -13.92 -9.63
CA SER A 487 -8.29 -12.95 -10.12
C SER A 487 -8.65 -11.91 -9.05
N TYR A 488 -8.81 -12.33 -7.79
CA TYR A 488 -9.08 -11.43 -6.66
C TYR A 488 -7.95 -10.41 -6.42
N GLU A 489 -6.67 -10.84 -6.41
CA GLU A 489 -5.56 -9.88 -6.25
C GLU A 489 -5.38 -8.98 -7.48
N ILE A 490 -5.69 -9.44 -8.70
CA ILE A 490 -5.73 -8.57 -9.89
C ILE A 490 -6.80 -7.49 -9.73
N GLY A 491 -8.03 -7.87 -9.38
CA GLY A 491 -9.13 -6.91 -9.13
C GLY A 491 -8.81 -5.93 -8.01
N LYS A 492 -8.14 -6.38 -6.95
CA LYS A 492 -7.68 -5.55 -5.82
C LYS A 492 -6.53 -4.59 -6.18
N ILE A 493 -5.71 -4.93 -7.17
CA ILE A 493 -4.73 -3.99 -7.76
C ILE A 493 -5.44 -2.95 -8.63
N GLN A 494 -6.39 -3.36 -9.48
CA GLN A 494 -7.19 -2.47 -10.31
C GLN A 494 -8.00 -1.47 -9.47
N LEU A 495 -8.62 -1.92 -8.37
CA LEU A 495 -9.40 -1.07 -7.47
C LEU A 495 -8.52 0.04 -6.86
N ARG A 496 -7.29 -0.29 -6.44
CA ARG A 496 -6.30 0.71 -5.98
C ARG A 496 -5.82 1.67 -7.06
N GLN A 497 -5.76 1.23 -8.31
CA GLN A 497 -5.44 2.11 -9.44
C GLN A 497 -6.57 3.12 -9.67
N LEU A 498 -7.83 2.67 -9.62
CA LEU A 498 -9.01 3.53 -9.70
C LEU A 498 -9.14 4.49 -8.50
N GLU A 499 -8.79 4.04 -7.29
CA GLU A 499 -8.69 4.92 -6.10
C GLU A 499 -7.64 6.03 -6.32
N PHE A 500 -6.44 5.67 -6.80
CA PHE A 500 -5.38 6.64 -7.10
C PHE A 500 -5.75 7.61 -8.24
N GLU A 501 -6.40 7.13 -9.30
CA GLU A 501 -6.89 7.97 -10.40
C GLU A 501 -8.01 8.91 -9.95
N LYS A 502 -8.92 8.44 -9.07
CA LYS A 502 -9.94 9.27 -8.44
C LYS A 502 -9.34 10.36 -7.55
N ASP A 503 -8.37 10.03 -6.70
CA ASP A 503 -7.74 11.01 -5.80
C ASP A 503 -6.92 12.03 -6.59
N LYS A 504 -6.26 11.60 -7.68
CA LYS A 504 -5.61 12.51 -8.64
C LYS A 504 -6.63 13.42 -9.33
N LEU A 505 -7.75 12.88 -9.82
CA LEU A 505 -8.82 13.66 -10.44
C LEU A 505 -9.42 14.68 -9.47
N ASN A 506 -9.61 14.32 -8.20
CA ASN A 506 -10.02 15.27 -7.15
C ASN A 506 -8.98 16.39 -6.95
N SER A 507 -7.69 16.07 -6.97
CA SER A 507 -6.63 17.08 -6.83
C SER A 507 -6.53 18.01 -8.04
N ASP A 508 -6.62 17.48 -9.26
CA ASP A 508 -6.70 18.28 -10.49
C ASP A 508 -8.01 19.10 -10.56
N LEU A 509 -9.14 18.60 -10.00
CA LEU A 509 -10.40 19.33 -9.89
C LEU A 509 -10.32 20.48 -8.88
N GLN A 510 -9.78 20.27 -7.67
CA GLN A 510 -9.54 21.35 -6.70
C GLN A 510 -8.59 22.43 -7.26
N ARG A 511 -7.58 22.01 -8.03
CA ARG A 511 -6.68 22.91 -8.75
C ARG A 511 -7.40 23.67 -9.86
N LEU A 512 -8.31 23.05 -10.60
CA LEU A 512 -9.16 23.73 -11.58
C LEU A 512 -10.15 24.69 -10.92
N GLU A 513 -10.74 24.35 -9.78
CA GLU A 513 -11.57 25.29 -8.99
C GLU A 513 -10.76 26.50 -8.52
N PHE A 514 -9.51 26.30 -8.09
CA PHE A 514 -8.61 27.41 -7.75
C PHE A 514 -8.28 28.29 -8.97
N VAL A 515 -8.01 27.69 -10.13
CA VAL A 515 -7.77 28.42 -11.39
C VAL A 515 -9.04 29.18 -11.83
N VAL A 516 -10.21 28.55 -11.80
CA VAL A 516 -11.49 29.19 -12.16
C VAL A 516 -11.84 30.32 -11.18
N ASN A 517 -11.59 30.16 -9.88
CA ASN A 517 -11.83 31.25 -8.91
C ASN A 517 -10.83 32.40 -9.06
N THR A 518 -9.57 32.13 -9.45
CA THR A 518 -8.59 33.19 -9.74
C THR A 518 -8.85 33.86 -11.10
N GLU A 519 -9.26 33.13 -12.13
CA GLU A 519 -9.75 33.71 -13.39
C GLU A 519 -11.03 34.51 -13.21
N LYS A 520 -11.99 34.03 -12.40
CA LYS A 520 -13.21 34.78 -12.06
C LYS A 520 -12.89 36.07 -11.31
N SER A 521 -11.95 36.03 -10.37
CA SER A 521 -11.46 37.23 -9.67
C SER A 521 -10.76 38.20 -10.63
N ALA A 522 -9.91 37.69 -11.52
CA ALA A 522 -9.22 38.50 -12.53
C ALA A 522 -10.19 39.09 -13.57
N SER A 523 -11.22 38.34 -13.97
CA SER A 523 -12.28 38.79 -14.87
C SER A 523 -13.18 39.83 -14.19
N GLN A 524 -13.41 39.72 -12.88
CA GLN A 524 -14.15 40.71 -12.11
C GLN A 524 -13.36 42.01 -11.97
N LEU A 525 -12.07 41.93 -11.62
CA LEU A 525 -11.16 43.09 -11.66
C LEU A 525 -11.07 43.71 -13.07
N ALA A 526 -10.96 42.89 -14.13
CA ALA A 526 -10.97 43.38 -15.51
C ALA A 526 -12.33 43.97 -15.91
N GLN A 527 -13.44 43.54 -15.32
CA GLN A 527 -14.77 44.13 -15.53
C GLN A 527 -14.92 45.46 -14.80
N GLU A 528 -14.35 45.60 -13.60
CA GLU A 528 -14.25 46.85 -12.83
C GLU A 528 -13.32 47.86 -13.52
N GLU A 529 -12.17 47.42 -14.03
CA GLU A 529 -11.30 48.24 -14.89
C GLU A 529 -12.02 48.64 -16.18
N ASN A 530 -12.76 47.74 -16.83
CA ASN A 530 -13.54 48.08 -18.02
C ASN A 530 -14.70 49.03 -17.71
N SER A 531 -15.36 48.97 -16.54
CA SER A 531 -16.35 49.98 -16.15
C SER A 531 -15.70 51.33 -15.88
N ALA A 532 -14.59 51.36 -15.13
CA ALA A 532 -13.85 52.61 -14.89
C ALA A 532 -13.29 53.22 -16.19
N LEU A 533 -12.81 52.40 -17.12
CA LEU A 533 -12.38 52.84 -18.45
C LEU A 533 -13.57 53.28 -19.32
N LYS A 534 -14.74 52.64 -19.22
CA LYS A 534 -15.97 53.03 -19.93
C LYS A 534 -16.51 54.36 -19.42
N ASP A 535 -16.55 54.57 -18.11
CA ASP A 535 -16.98 55.83 -17.49
C ASP A 535 -16.02 56.96 -17.88
N LYS A 536 -14.71 56.70 -17.84
CA LYS A 536 -13.66 57.62 -18.30
C LYS A 536 -13.71 57.86 -19.80
N LEU A 537 -14.13 56.87 -20.60
CA LEU A 537 -14.35 57.02 -22.05
C LEU A 537 -15.65 57.78 -22.33
N GLU A 538 -16.68 57.70 -21.48
CA GLU A 538 -17.87 58.53 -21.57
C GLU A 538 -17.58 59.98 -21.12
N GLU A 539 -16.76 60.18 -20.09
CA GLU A 539 -16.24 61.50 -19.70
C GLU A 539 -15.40 62.09 -20.84
N LEU A 540 -14.44 61.34 -21.39
CA LEU A 540 -13.68 61.73 -22.58
C LEU A 540 -14.60 61.94 -23.79
N SER A 541 -15.71 61.20 -23.94
CA SER A 541 -16.69 61.41 -25.01
C SER A 541 -17.49 62.70 -24.81
N LYS A 542 -17.84 63.06 -23.57
CA LYS A 542 -18.45 64.35 -23.20
C LYS A 542 -17.47 65.50 -23.46
N SER A 543 -16.22 65.35 -23.04
CA SER A 543 -15.13 66.28 -23.35
C SER A 543 -14.86 66.39 -24.86
N GLN A 544 -14.92 65.28 -25.60
CA GLN A 544 -14.74 65.24 -27.04
C GLN A 544 -15.94 65.82 -27.79
N LYS A 545 -17.17 65.70 -27.29
CA LYS A 545 -18.35 66.42 -27.82
C LYS A 545 -18.20 67.93 -27.63
N SER A 546 -17.86 68.39 -26.43
CA SER A 546 -17.55 69.79 -26.16
C SER A 546 -16.37 70.31 -27.01
N LEU A 547 -15.32 69.50 -27.17
CA LEU A 547 -14.18 69.82 -28.04
C LEU A 547 -14.57 69.80 -29.52
N ASN A 548 -15.46 68.92 -29.97
CA ASN A 548 -15.98 68.85 -31.34
C ASN A 548 -16.94 70.00 -31.63
N GLU A 549 -17.74 70.45 -30.66
CA GLU A 549 -18.55 71.67 -30.77
C GLU A 549 -17.64 72.90 -30.84
N SER A 550 -16.66 73.01 -29.93
CA SER A 550 -15.60 74.03 -29.98
C SER A 550 -14.80 74.00 -31.28
N ASN A 551 -14.52 72.81 -31.82
CA ASN A 551 -13.80 72.64 -33.09
C ASN A 551 -14.69 72.91 -34.30
N ARG A 552 -15.99 72.60 -34.26
CA ARG A 552 -16.97 73.00 -35.28
C ARG A 552 -17.14 74.52 -35.29
N ASP A 553 -17.08 75.15 -34.14
CA ASP A 553 -17.06 76.60 -33.99
C ASP A 553 -15.77 77.21 -34.55
N LYS A 554 -14.60 76.58 -34.29
CA LYS A 554 -13.32 76.91 -34.94
C LYS A 554 -13.32 76.59 -36.42
N GLU A 555 -14.07 75.60 -36.89
CA GLU A 555 -14.15 75.17 -38.29
C GLU A 555 -15.08 76.07 -39.09
N ASN A 556 -16.18 76.54 -38.50
CA ASN A 556 -16.98 77.66 -39.03
C ASN A 556 -16.12 78.93 -39.13
N LYS A 557 -15.35 79.25 -38.08
CA LYS A 557 -14.37 80.35 -38.09
C LYS A 557 -13.25 80.10 -39.11
N LEU A 558 -12.84 78.85 -39.33
CA LEU A 558 -11.83 78.45 -40.32
C LEU A 558 -12.40 78.49 -41.74
N GLN A 559 -13.67 78.19 -41.98
CA GLN A 559 -14.33 78.37 -43.28
C GLN A 559 -14.48 79.84 -43.63
N ASN A 560 -14.86 80.68 -42.67
CA ASN A 560 -14.83 82.13 -42.82
C ASN A 560 -13.40 82.63 -43.09
N ALA A 561 -12.43 82.19 -42.30
CA ALA A 561 -11.02 82.52 -42.50
C ALA A 561 -10.44 81.90 -43.79
N LEU A 562 -10.98 80.81 -44.33
CA LEU A 562 -10.59 80.20 -45.60
C LEU A 562 -11.18 80.96 -46.78
N PHE A 563 -12.40 81.49 -46.64
CA PHE A 563 -13.01 82.42 -47.60
C PHE A 563 -12.25 83.77 -47.61
N GLU A 564 -11.85 84.27 -46.44
CA GLU A 564 -10.91 85.39 -46.32
C GLU A 564 -9.53 85.04 -46.90
N ILE A 565 -8.96 83.87 -46.60
CA ILE A 565 -7.70 83.39 -47.17
C ILE A 565 -7.80 83.19 -48.68
N GLU A 566 -8.95 82.82 -49.25
CA GLU A 566 -9.11 82.67 -50.70
C GLU A 566 -9.23 84.03 -51.41
N ASN A 567 -9.90 85.00 -50.79
CA ASN A 567 -9.83 86.40 -51.22
C ASN A 567 -8.39 86.96 -51.08
N LEU A 568 -7.74 86.72 -49.95
CA LEU A 568 -6.33 87.06 -49.72
C LEU A 568 -5.39 86.28 -50.65
N LYS A 569 -5.75 85.09 -51.15
CA LYS A 569 -4.97 84.29 -52.10
C LYS A 569 -5.14 84.79 -53.53
N LYS A 570 -6.33 85.29 -53.91
CA LYS A 570 -6.48 86.12 -55.12
C LYS A 570 -5.61 87.37 -55.02
N ASN A 571 -5.68 88.09 -53.89
CA ASN A 571 -4.87 89.29 -53.65
C ASN A 571 -3.37 88.97 -53.62
N VAL A 572 -2.94 87.85 -53.02
CA VAL A 572 -1.55 87.38 -52.99
C VAL A 572 -1.10 86.83 -54.35
N THR A 573 -2.01 86.34 -55.21
CA THR A 573 -1.66 85.97 -56.60
C THR A 573 -1.44 87.21 -57.47
N LEU A 574 -2.21 88.28 -57.23
CA LEU A 574 -1.92 89.62 -57.77
C LEU A 574 -0.58 90.11 -57.22
N SER A 575 -0.42 90.13 -55.89
CA SER A 575 0.83 90.54 -55.24
C SER A 575 2.02 89.65 -55.55
N PHE A 576 1.86 88.41 -56.05
CA PHE A 576 2.98 87.61 -56.56
C PHE A 576 3.45 88.08 -57.93
N LYS A 577 2.53 88.50 -58.82
CA LYS A 577 2.91 89.24 -60.05
C LYS A 577 3.58 90.57 -59.68
N ASP A 578 3.02 91.28 -58.70
CA ASP A 578 3.61 92.53 -58.23
C ASP A 578 5.01 92.26 -57.64
N ILE A 579 5.20 91.22 -56.82
CA ILE A 579 6.50 90.79 -56.24
C ILE A 579 7.48 90.28 -57.31
N GLU A 580 7.05 89.70 -58.43
CA GLU A 580 7.95 89.38 -59.54
C GLU A 580 8.41 90.65 -60.27
N SER A 581 7.52 91.63 -60.46
CA SER A 581 7.93 92.97 -60.90
C SER A 581 8.83 93.66 -59.87
N GLU A 582 8.55 93.47 -58.57
CA GLU A 582 9.31 94.01 -57.45
C GLU A 582 10.67 93.32 -57.30
N ARG A 583 10.84 92.07 -57.77
CA ARG A 583 12.14 91.37 -57.85
C ARG A 583 12.99 91.90 -59.00
N ALA A 584 12.40 92.20 -60.16
CA ALA A 584 13.09 92.89 -61.24
C ALA A 584 13.53 94.30 -60.77
N LEU A 585 12.59 95.06 -60.19
CA LEU A 585 12.86 96.34 -59.53
C LEU A 585 13.87 96.22 -58.37
N LYS A 586 13.91 95.12 -57.61
CA LYS A 586 14.87 94.95 -56.50
C LYS A 586 16.30 94.74 -57.00
N THR A 587 16.50 94.07 -58.13
CA THR A 587 17.80 94.00 -58.79
C THR A 587 18.24 95.40 -59.25
N GLN A 588 17.33 96.13 -59.90
CA GLN A 588 17.55 97.53 -60.29
C GLN A 588 17.84 98.44 -59.06
N TYR A 589 17.08 98.30 -57.98
CA TYR A 589 17.29 99.04 -56.72
C TYR A 589 18.59 98.65 -56.02
N TYR A 590 19.14 97.45 -56.21
CA TYR A 590 20.45 97.11 -55.65
C TYR A 590 21.58 97.83 -56.40
N GLU A 591 21.46 97.97 -57.73
CA GLU A 591 22.33 98.87 -58.50
C GLU A 591 22.11 100.34 -58.13
N ASP A 592 20.86 100.79 -58.01
CA ASP A 592 20.54 102.18 -57.72
C ASP A 592 20.91 102.56 -56.28
N VAL A 593 20.90 101.64 -55.32
CA VAL A 593 21.50 101.83 -53.98
C VAL A 593 23.02 101.91 -54.06
N LEU A 594 23.69 101.18 -54.96
CA LEU A 594 25.12 101.34 -55.23
C LEU A 594 25.45 102.69 -55.90
N LYS A 595 24.58 103.19 -56.78
CA LYS A 595 24.66 104.54 -57.36
C LYS A 595 24.42 105.60 -56.27
N LEU A 596 23.33 105.49 -55.51
CA LEU A 596 22.98 106.38 -54.40
C LEU A 596 24.03 106.41 -53.29
N LYS A 597 24.71 105.30 -52.97
CA LYS A 597 25.80 105.31 -51.97
C LYS A 597 27.05 106.05 -52.46
N LYS A 598 27.28 106.12 -53.78
CA LYS A 598 28.27 107.06 -54.37
C LYS A 598 27.75 108.50 -54.34
N SER A 599 26.48 108.72 -54.66
CA SER A 599 25.82 110.04 -54.58
C SER A 599 25.81 110.61 -53.16
N GLN A 600 25.64 109.77 -52.13
CA GLN A 600 25.62 110.17 -50.72
C GLN A 600 27.00 110.60 -50.23
N ASN A 601 28.08 109.95 -50.70
CA ASN A 601 29.44 110.39 -50.40
C ASN A 601 29.76 111.75 -51.05
N THR A 602 29.29 111.99 -52.28
CA THR A 602 29.43 113.32 -52.92
C THR A 602 28.50 114.36 -52.30
N LEU A 603 27.31 113.98 -51.80
CA LEU A 603 26.44 114.89 -51.03
C LEU A 603 27.05 115.27 -49.67
N SER A 604 27.76 114.35 -49.02
CA SER A 604 28.51 114.63 -47.79
C SER A 604 29.64 115.64 -48.03
N GLN A 605 30.38 115.50 -49.14
CA GLN A 605 31.37 116.48 -49.58
C GLN A 605 30.75 117.83 -49.99
N ALA A 606 29.55 117.83 -50.58
CA ALA A 606 28.79 119.05 -50.83
C ALA A 606 28.32 119.72 -49.53
N GLY A 607 28.02 118.95 -48.48
CA GLY A 607 27.64 119.44 -47.15
C GLY A 607 28.75 120.24 -46.45
N SER A 608 30.00 119.76 -46.50
CA SER A 608 31.14 120.54 -45.97
C SER A 608 31.40 121.80 -46.80
N LEU A 609 31.33 121.69 -48.14
CA LEU A 609 31.47 122.84 -49.04
C LEU A 609 30.38 123.90 -48.81
N LEU A 610 29.15 123.50 -48.46
CA LEU A 610 28.05 124.46 -48.22
C LEU A 610 28.34 125.39 -47.02
N GLU A 611 28.93 124.86 -45.95
CA GLU A 611 29.24 125.63 -44.75
C GLU A 611 30.51 126.51 -44.95
N GLU A 612 31.48 126.05 -45.74
CA GLU A 612 32.58 126.91 -46.24
C GLU A 612 32.04 128.06 -47.10
N CYS A 613 31.10 127.77 -48.01
CA CYS A 613 30.47 128.77 -48.88
C CYS A 613 29.71 129.83 -48.06
N LYS A 614 29.14 129.45 -46.92
CA LYS A 614 28.45 130.33 -45.97
C LYS A 614 29.38 131.37 -45.37
N ILE A 615 30.59 130.94 -44.95
CA ILE A 615 31.66 131.82 -44.46
C ILE A 615 32.11 132.76 -45.58
N VAL A 616 32.37 132.22 -46.78
CA VAL A 616 32.80 133.01 -47.94
C VAL A 616 31.72 134.00 -48.38
N ILE A 617 30.42 133.72 -48.26
CA ILE A 617 29.35 134.68 -48.57
C ILE A 617 29.33 135.85 -47.58
N THR A 618 29.62 135.63 -46.30
CA THR A 618 29.82 136.73 -45.34
C THR A 618 31.07 137.58 -45.64
N GLU A 619 32.15 136.99 -46.17
CA GLU A 619 33.34 137.77 -46.59
C GLU A 619 33.17 138.46 -47.96
N PHE A 620 32.46 137.83 -48.90
CA PHE A 620 32.09 138.35 -50.22
C PHE A 620 31.25 139.62 -50.13
N SER A 621 30.46 139.73 -49.04
CA SER A 621 29.72 140.95 -48.69
C SER A 621 30.62 142.13 -48.28
N GLY A 622 31.92 141.91 -48.03
CA GLY A 622 32.85 142.89 -47.49
C GLY A 622 33.96 143.39 -48.41
N ASN A 623 34.41 142.62 -49.41
CA ASN A 623 35.53 143.01 -50.29
C ASN A 623 35.40 142.49 -51.74
N PHE A 624 34.79 143.30 -52.62
CA PHE A 624 34.51 142.96 -54.02
C PHE A 624 35.75 143.09 -54.96
N GLY A 625 36.91 142.58 -54.55
CA GLY A 625 38.20 142.89 -55.20
C GLY A 625 39.08 141.72 -55.67
N ALA A 626 38.98 140.52 -55.08
CA ALA A 626 40.08 139.56 -55.16
C ALA A 626 39.72 138.05 -55.13
N ILE A 627 38.60 137.62 -55.73
CA ILE A 627 38.25 136.18 -55.84
C ILE A 627 38.03 135.78 -57.30
N SER A 628 39.11 135.42 -57.99
CA SER A 628 39.09 134.90 -59.38
C SER A 628 39.70 133.49 -59.51
N ALA A 629 39.93 132.78 -58.39
CA ALA A 629 40.77 131.58 -58.35
C ALA A 629 40.16 130.34 -57.65
N ALA A 630 38.95 130.44 -57.07
CA ALA A 630 38.36 129.38 -56.23
C ALA A 630 37.19 128.61 -56.90
N SER A 631 36.91 128.83 -58.19
CA SER A 631 35.77 128.21 -58.89
C SER A 631 36.17 126.93 -59.63
N ASN A 632 35.87 125.77 -59.04
CA ASN A 632 35.79 124.48 -59.77
C ASN A 632 34.75 123.51 -59.20
N ASN A 633 34.61 123.40 -57.87
CA ASN A 633 33.72 122.37 -57.27
C ASN A 633 32.22 122.73 -57.22
N PHE A 634 31.84 124.00 -57.30
CA PHE A 634 30.43 124.44 -57.23
C PHE A 634 29.63 124.29 -58.54
N SER A 635 30.25 123.77 -59.61
CA SER A 635 29.62 123.66 -60.93
C SER A 635 28.44 122.68 -60.99
N SER A 636 28.40 121.63 -60.15
CA SER A 636 27.44 120.52 -60.34
C SER A 636 26.00 120.80 -59.88
N ILE A 637 25.79 121.74 -58.95
CA ILE A 637 24.49 121.89 -58.25
C ILE A 637 23.57 122.91 -58.92
N LEU A 638 24.14 124.02 -59.42
CA LEU A 638 23.42 125.13 -60.06
C LEU A 638 22.95 124.75 -61.48
N SER A 639 21.84 125.36 -61.95
CA SER A 639 21.44 125.27 -63.36
C SER A 639 22.48 125.88 -64.31
N SER A 640 22.47 125.44 -65.56
CA SER A 640 23.33 125.99 -66.63
C SER A 640 23.02 127.46 -66.92
N GLN A 641 21.76 127.88 -66.82
CA GLN A 641 21.35 129.28 -67.03
C GLN A 641 21.96 130.21 -65.98
N TYR A 642 21.96 129.81 -64.70
CA TYR A 642 22.56 130.63 -63.65
C TYR A 642 24.10 130.66 -63.73
N LYS A 643 24.74 129.55 -64.15
CA LYS A 643 26.18 129.53 -64.47
C LYS A 643 26.55 130.49 -65.60
N ASP A 644 25.78 130.51 -66.68
CA ASP A 644 26.05 131.40 -67.81
C ASP A 644 25.93 132.88 -67.41
N LEU A 645 24.97 133.22 -66.54
CA LEU A 645 24.81 134.57 -65.96
C LEU A 645 25.94 134.97 -65.00
N LEU A 646 26.54 134.02 -64.28
CA LEU A 646 27.66 134.28 -63.37
C LEU A 646 29.02 134.37 -64.07
N PHE A 647 29.22 133.68 -65.21
CA PHE A 647 30.54 133.48 -65.80
C PHE A 647 30.73 134.03 -67.23
N LYS A 648 29.68 134.51 -67.92
CA LYS A 648 29.82 135.07 -69.29
C LYS A 648 29.66 136.60 -69.39
N SER A 649 29.19 137.30 -68.35
CA SER A 649 28.95 138.75 -68.38
C SER A 649 30.23 139.58 -68.15
N ASN A 650 31.16 139.55 -69.12
CA ASN A 650 32.38 140.37 -69.07
C ASN A 650 32.19 141.79 -69.64
N ASP A 651 31.13 142.03 -70.42
CA ASP A 651 30.69 143.39 -70.79
C ASP A 651 29.88 144.01 -69.65
N LYS A 652 30.43 145.07 -69.04
CA LYS A 652 29.90 145.65 -67.80
C LYS A 652 28.63 146.50 -67.97
N ASP A 653 28.32 146.91 -69.21
CA ASP A 653 27.34 147.97 -69.47
C ASP A 653 25.93 147.44 -69.88
N SER A 654 25.64 146.14 -69.70
CA SER A 654 24.34 145.56 -70.08
C SER A 654 23.77 144.45 -69.17
N ILE A 655 24.28 144.29 -67.93
CA ILE A 655 23.73 143.31 -66.98
C ILE A 655 22.33 143.75 -66.53
N ASN A 656 21.29 143.10 -67.07
CA ASN A 656 19.91 143.32 -66.66
C ASN A 656 19.66 142.71 -65.26
N LEU A 657 19.73 143.55 -64.23
CA LEU A 657 19.59 143.15 -62.82
C LEU A 657 18.28 142.39 -62.52
N VAL A 658 17.19 142.71 -63.23
CA VAL A 658 15.88 142.06 -63.04
C VAL A 658 15.94 140.59 -63.46
N GLU A 659 16.63 140.31 -64.57
CA GLU A 659 16.79 138.94 -65.08
C GLU A 659 17.74 138.11 -64.22
N TRP A 660 18.81 138.72 -63.68
CA TRP A 660 19.67 138.07 -62.69
C TRP A 660 18.89 137.67 -61.44
N VAL A 661 18.13 138.61 -60.84
CA VAL A 661 17.31 138.34 -59.65
C VAL A 661 16.23 137.28 -59.93
N ARG A 662 15.58 137.31 -61.10
CA ARG A 662 14.58 136.30 -61.50
C ARG A 662 15.18 134.89 -61.48
N ILE A 663 16.35 134.71 -62.09
CA ILE A 663 16.98 133.38 -62.20
C ILE A 663 17.61 132.95 -60.86
N SER A 664 18.10 133.88 -60.02
CA SER A 664 18.48 133.58 -58.63
C SER A 664 17.31 133.03 -57.81
N ILE A 665 16.10 133.59 -57.98
CA ILE A 665 14.90 133.13 -57.28
C ILE A 665 14.46 131.76 -57.79
N GLU A 666 14.41 131.57 -59.12
CA GLU A 666 14.04 130.28 -59.74
C GLU A 666 14.99 129.15 -59.32
N GLU A 667 16.30 129.41 -59.20
CA GLU A 667 17.29 128.46 -58.67
C GLU A 667 17.05 128.17 -57.18
N MET A 668 16.78 129.18 -56.34
CA MET A 668 16.49 128.97 -54.92
C MET A 668 15.18 128.17 -54.72
N GLU A 669 14.13 128.44 -55.49
CA GLU A 669 12.92 127.62 -55.45
C GLU A 669 13.16 126.18 -55.95
N ALA A 670 14.06 125.96 -56.92
CA ALA A 670 14.44 124.63 -57.37
C ALA A 670 15.20 123.86 -56.26
N LEU A 671 16.08 124.53 -55.53
CA LEU A 671 16.80 123.95 -54.39
C LEU A 671 15.85 123.67 -53.20
N ILE A 672 14.88 124.55 -52.93
CA ILE A 672 13.84 124.31 -51.91
C ILE A 672 12.96 123.10 -52.28
N ARG A 673 12.59 122.94 -53.55
CA ARG A 673 11.85 121.76 -54.04
C ARG A 673 12.66 120.47 -53.84
N ARG A 674 13.94 120.44 -54.25
CA ARG A 674 14.84 119.30 -54.01
C ARG A 674 15.03 118.96 -52.53
N LEU A 675 15.08 119.96 -51.64
CA LEU A 675 15.13 119.75 -50.19
C LEU A 675 13.83 119.14 -49.64
N GLY A 676 12.68 119.49 -50.22
CA GLY A 676 11.40 118.82 -49.93
C GLY A 676 11.41 117.35 -50.35
N GLU A 677 11.87 117.06 -51.57
CA GLU A 677 12.01 115.71 -52.12
C GLU A 677 12.94 114.84 -51.24
N TYR A 678 14.15 115.32 -50.92
CA TYR A 678 15.08 114.58 -50.05
C TYR A 678 14.54 114.35 -48.63
N LYS A 679 13.72 115.25 -48.09
CA LYS A 679 13.05 115.06 -46.80
C LYS A 679 11.98 113.96 -46.86
N GLN A 680 11.27 113.85 -47.97
CA GLN A 680 10.28 112.80 -48.20
C GLN A 680 10.96 111.43 -48.40
N ASP A 681 12.05 111.37 -49.17
CA ASP A 681 12.86 110.16 -49.36
C ASP A 681 13.44 109.66 -48.03
N LEU A 682 14.00 110.56 -47.21
CA LEU A 682 14.54 110.21 -45.90
C LEU A 682 13.45 109.58 -45.01
N SER A 683 12.24 110.14 -45.00
CA SER A 683 11.11 109.59 -44.26
C SER A 683 10.70 108.19 -44.76
N SER A 684 10.73 107.95 -46.08
CA SER A 684 10.48 106.62 -46.67
C SER A 684 11.55 105.60 -46.26
N VAL A 685 12.83 106.00 -46.25
CA VAL A 685 13.94 105.14 -45.81
C VAL A 685 13.82 104.80 -44.33
N THR A 686 13.50 105.76 -43.46
CA THR A 686 13.26 105.51 -42.03
C THR A 686 12.13 104.50 -41.82
N GLN A 687 10.99 104.66 -42.52
CA GLN A 687 9.87 103.72 -42.42
C GLN A 687 10.26 102.29 -42.84
N LYS A 688 11.00 102.14 -43.94
CA LYS A 688 11.52 100.84 -44.42
C LYS A 688 12.49 100.19 -43.44
N LEU A 689 13.28 100.99 -42.71
CA LEU A 689 14.15 100.49 -41.64
C LEU A 689 13.33 99.94 -40.47
N THR A 690 12.32 100.68 -39.98
CA THR A 690 11.43 100.22 -38.89
C THR A 690 10.68 98.93 -39.26
N MET A 691 10.17 98.81 -40.50
CA MET A 691 9.54 97.58 -40.98
C MET A 691 10.51 96.39 -41.08
N SER A 692 11.80 96.66 -41.25
CA SER A 692 12.84 95.61 -41.28
C SER A 692 13.22 95.17 -39.87
N GLN A 693 13.25 96.10 -38.91
CA GLN A 693 13.47 95.82 -37.49
C GLN A 693 12.40 94.85 -36.94
N HIS A 694 11.11 95.16 -37.12
CA HIS A 694 10.03 94.30 -36.64
C HIS A 694 10.02 92.88 -37.23
N LYS A 695 10.56 92.69 -38.45
CA LYS A 695 10.72 91.36 -39.04
C LYS A 695 11.85 90.57 -38.38
N LEU A 696 12.91 91.23 -37.93
CA LEU A 696 13.97 90.60 -37.15
C LEU A 696 13.47 90.22 -35.74
N ASP A 697 12.74 91.13 -35.09
CA ASP A 697 12.16 90.90 -33.77
C ASP A 697 11.22 89.67 -33.77
N GLY A 698 10.40 89.51 -34.82
CA GLY A 698 9.53 88.33 -34.98
C GLY A 698 10.29 87.01 -35.12
N LEU A 699 11.36 86.97 -35.91
CA LEU A 699 12.18 85.76 -36.09
C LEU A 699 12.88 85.31 -34.79
N ILE A 700 13.22 86.26 -33.91
CA ILE A 700 13.80 85.98 -32.58
C ILE A 700 12.76 85.29 -31.67
N ILE A 701 11.49 85.70 -31.77
CA ILE A 701 10.39 85.06 -31.03
C ILE A 701 10.19 83.62 -31.53
N ASP A 702 10.13 83.41 -32.85
CA ASP A 702 9.99 82.07 -33.45
C ASP A 702 11.13 81.13 -33.01
N GLU A 703 12.39 81.60 -33.02
CA GLU A 703 13.55 80.81 -32.57
C GLU A 703 13.42 80.38 -31.10
N SER A 704 12.94 81.27 -30.22
CA SER A 704 12.78 80.95 -28.80
C SER A 704 11.75 79.83 -28.58
N SER A 705 10.62 79.85 -29.32
CA SER A 705 9.58 78.82 -29.26
C SER A 705 10.08 77.43 -29.68
N LEU A 706 10.99 77.36 -30.67
CA LEU A 706 11.61 76.12 -31.13
C LEU A 706 12.58 75.55 -30.08
N ARG A 707 13.37 76.41 -29.41
CA ARG A 707 14.26 76.00 -28.31
C ARG A 707 13.49 75.49 -27.09
N ASP A 708 12.31 76.05 -26.79
CA ASP A 708 11.44 75.55 -25.72
C ASP A 708 10.85 74.17 -26.07
N ARG A 709 10.41 73.99 -27.33
CA ARG A 709 9.94 72.69 -27.83
C ARG A 709 11.04 71.62 -27.80
N GLU A 710 12.28 71.97 -28.16
CA GLU A 710 13.43 71.06 -28.08
C GLU A 710 13.68 70.60 -26.63
N ARG A 711 13.66 71.52 -25.66
CA ARG A 711 13.79 71.19 -24.23
C ARG A 711 12.67 70.27 -23.74
N SER A 712 11.42 70.49 -24.17
CA SER A 712 10.30 69.61 -23.84
C SER A 712 10.50 68.17 -24.35
N LEU A 713 10.96 68.01 -25.60
CA LEU A 713 11.22 66.69 -26.20
C LEU A 713 12.41 65.96 -25.54
N ARG A 714 13.45 66.68 -25.11
CA ARG A 714 14.57 66.10 -24.33
C ARG A 714 14.09 65.53 -22.99
N GLY A 715 13.27 66.27 -22.24
CA GLY A 715 12.70 65.78 -20.98
C GLY A 715 11.80 64.54 -21.14
N GLN A 716 11.06 64.44 -22.25
CA GLN A 716 10.28 63.23 -22.57
C GLN A 716 11.18 62.02 -22.88
N LEU A 717 12.30 62.23 -23.58
CA LEU A 717 13.28 61.18 -23.84
C LEU A 717 13.95 60.67 -22.55
N GLU A 718 14.33 61.59 -21.65
CA GLU A 718 14.94 61.27 -20.36
C GLU A 718 13.98 60.47 -19.45
N ALA A 719 12.69 60.82 -19.43
CA ALA A 719 11.67 60.05 -18.71
C ALA A 719 11.52 58.61 -19.23
N LEU A 720 11.49 58.41 -20.55
CA LEU A 720 11.41 57.08 -21.18
C LEU A 720 12.67 56.22 -20.95
N ILE A 721 13.83 56.85 -20.80
CA ILE A 721 15.08 56.16 -20.42
C ILE A 721 14.97 55.65 -18.98
N ALA A 722 14.53 56.49 -18.03
CA ALA A 722 14.35 56.09 -16.64
C ALA A 722 13.29 54.98 -16.46
N GLU A 723 12.19 55.03 -17.22
CA GLU A 723 11.18 53.97 -17.23
C GLU A 723 11.75 52.64 -17.74
N LYS A 724 12.54 52.66 -18.82
CA LYS A 724 13.22 51.48 -19.36
C LYS A 724 14.21 50.87 -18.36
N GLU A 725 14.97 51.71 -17.64
CA GLU A 725 15.92 51.25 -16.61
C GLU A 725 15.19 50.61 -15.42
N LYS A 726 14.07 51.19 -14.97
CA LYS A 726 13.20 50.59 -13.95
C LYS A 726 12.69 49.21 -14.40
N LEU A 727 12.14 49.11 -15.61
CA LEU A 727 11.61 47.85 -16.16
C LEU A 727 12.70 46.77 -16.31
N ALA A 728 13.96 47.14 -16.51
CA ALA A 728 15.09 46.20 -16.51
C ALA A 728 15.35 45.65 -15.09
N GLY A 729 15.33 46.49 -14.05
CA GLY A 729 15.46 46.06 -12.66
C GLY A 729 14.28 45.20 -12.17
N ASP A 730 13.04 45.57 -12.54
CA ASP A 730 11.85 44.77 -12.25
C ASP A 730 11.94 43.37 -12.89
N ARG A 731 12.45 43.28 -14.13
CA ARG A 731 12.73 42.00 -14.80
C ARG A 731 13.81 41.18 -14.09
N GLU A 732 14.89 41.80 -13.62
CA GLU A 732 15.95 41.09 -12.88
C GLU A 732 15.44 40.53 -11.54
N CYS A 733 14.62 41.31 -10.83
CA CYS A 733 13.92 40.85 -9.62
C CYS A 733 13.00 39.65 -9.89
N LEU A 734 12.24 39.68 -10.99
CA LEU A 734 11.39 38.57 -11.40
C LEU A 734 12.20 37.32 -11.79
N MET A 735 13.33 37.47 -12.49
CA MET A 735 14.24 36.36 -12.79
C MET A 735 14.78 35.70 -11.51
N GLY A 736 15.19 36.50 -10.52
CA GLY A 736 15.64 35.99 -9.22
C GLY A 736 14.53 35.23 -8.47
N LYS A 737 13.28 35.71 -8.51
CA LYS A 737 12.13 34.99 -7.95
C LYS A 737 11.89 33.64 -8.65
N VAL A 738 11.87 33.63 -9.99
CA VAL A 738 11.70 32.39 -10.78
C VAL A 738 12.81 31.37 -10.47
N GLN A 739 14.06 31.82 -10.32
CA GLN A 739 15.16 30.94 -9.93
C GLN A 739 14.98 30.36 -8.51
N ASN A 740 14.52 31.16 -7.55
CA ASN A 740 14.26 30.70 -6.19
C ASN A 740 13.11 29.68 -6.14
N THR A 741 11.98 29.94 -6.80
CA THR A 741 10.88 28.98 -6.89
C THR A 741 11.29 27.71 -7.65
N GLY A 742 12.18 27.81 -8.64
CA GLY A 742 12.79 26.65 -9.31
C GLY A 742 13.63 25.79 -8.36
N ASN A 743 14.41 26.41 -7.46
CA ASN A 743 15.16 25.71 -6.42
C ASN A 743 14.23 25.04 -5.38
N GLU A 744 13.16 25.73 -4.98
CA GLU A 744 12.15 25.22 -4.05
C GLU A 744 11.43 23.98 -4.61
N VAL A 745 10.97 24.04 -5.87
CA VAL A 745 10.41 22.88 -6.59
C VAL A 745 11.42 21.73 -6.71
N ALA A 746 12.72 22.03 -6.82
CA ALA A 746 13.76 21.00 -6.85
C ALA A 746 14.06 20.38 -5.47
N LEU A 747 13.78 21.08 -4.36
CA LEU A 747 13.83 20.55 -3.00
C LEU A 747 12.60 19.67 -2.73
N LEU A 748 11.39 20.19 -2.99
CA LEU A 748 10.14 19.45 -2.80
C LEU A 748 10.10 18.13 -3.58
N LYS A 749 10.68 18.08 -4.80
CA LYS A 749 10.84 16.84 -5.57
C LYS A 749 11.76 15.80 -4.90
N LYS A 750 12.81 16.23 -4.18
CA LYS A 750 13.69 15.32 -3.43
C LYS A 750 13.01 14.81 -2.16
N GLU A 751 12.23 15.66 -1.49
CA GLU A 751 11.44 15.26 -0.32
C GLU A 751 10.34 14.26 -0.72
N LEU A 752 9.64 14.50 -1.83
CA LEU A 752 8.68 13.56 -2.41
C LEU A 752 9.33 12.21 -2.72
N GLN A 753 10.47 12.18 -3.44
CA GLN A 753 11.19 10.93 -3.72
C GLN A 753 11.59 10.20 -2.43
N SER A 754 12.10 10.93 -1.43
CA SER A 754 12.46 10.36 -0.12
C SER A 754 11.26 9.71 0.57
N LYS A 755 10.06 10.30 0.45
CA LYS A 755 8.82 9.73 0.97
C LYS A 755 8.28 8.58 0.14
N GLU A 756 8.44 8.57 -1.18
CA GLU A 756 8.14 7.40 -2.03
C GLU A 756 9.01 6.20 -1.65
N GLU A 757 10.32 6.42 -1.40
CA GLU A 757 11.23 5.39 -0.90
C GLU A 757 10.87 4.90 0.52
N GLU A 758 10.47 5.79 1.42
CA GLU A 758 10.01 5.43 2.78
C GLU A 758 8.72 4.61 2.74
N CYS A 759 7.73 5.04 1.95
CA CYS A 759 6.49 4.30 1.72
C CYS A 759 6.75 2.93 1.08
N GLN A 760 7.73 2.80 0.18
CA GLN A 760 8.09 1.51 -0.40
C GLN A 760 8.69 0.57 0.67
N ARG A 761 9.65 1.04 1.48
CA ARG A 761 10.23 0.24 2.58
C ARG A 761 9.16 -0.22 3.58
N LEU A 762 8.17 0.63 3.88
CA LEU A 762 7.04 0.27 4.73
C LEU A 762 6.10 -0.78 4.09
N ARG A 763 5.86 -0.72 2.77
CA ARG A 763 5.12 -1.77 2.03
C ARG A 763 5.86 -3.10 2.06
N ASP A 764 7.18 -3.09 1.86
CA ASP A 764 8.00 -4.30 1.89
C ASP A 764 8.06 -4.91 3.30
N GLN A 765 8.18 -4.08 4.34
CA GLN A 765 8.12 -4.51 5.74
C GLN A 765 6.74 -5.10 6.11
N LEU A 766 5.64 -4.50 5.64
CA LEU A 766 4.28 -5.03 5.84
C LEU A 766 4.07 -6.36 5.09
N SER A 767 4.65 -6.51 3.89
CA SER A 767 4.63 -7.78 3.15
C SER A 767 5.40 -8.87 3.91
N TYR A 768 6.56 -8.53 4.47
CA TYR A 768 7.36 -9.45 5.30
C TYR A 768 6.58 -9.92 6.54
N THR A 769 6.07 -8.99 7.36
CA THR A 769 5.33 -9.35 8.60
C THR A 769 4.02 -10.08 8.30
N SER A 770 3.36 -9.78 7.17
CA SER A 770 2.21 -10.56 6.70
C SER A 770 2.58 -12.01 6.36
N SER A 771 3.69 -12.21 5.65
CA SER A 771 4.18 -13.56 5.30
C SER A 771 4.61 -14.37 6.54
N GLU A 772 5.28 -13.73 7.50
CA GLU A 772 5.63 -14.32 8.79
C GLU A 772 4.38 -14.68 9.60
N THR A 773 3.36 -13.80 9.64
CA THR A 773 2.08 -14.08 10.32
C THR A 773 1.35 -15.28 9.72
N ILE A 774 1.40 -15.45 8.39
CA ILE A 774 0.86 -16.63 7.71
C ILE A 774 1.66 -17.88 8.08
N GLN A 775 2.99 -17.80 8.13
CA GLN A 775 3.84 -18.92 8.54
C GLN A 775 3.54 -19.35 9.99
N TRP A 776 3.43 -18.41 10.94
CA TRP A 776 3.05 -18.71 12.33
C TRP A 776 1.66 -19.34 12.44
N ARG A 777 0.69 -18.90 11.64
CA ARG A 777 -0.64 -19.52 11.57
C ARG A 777 -0.56 -20.97 11.07
N ASN A 778 0.15 -21.21 9.97
CA ASN A 778 0.30 -22.55 9.42
C ASN A 778 0.97 -23.52 10.42
N THR A 779 2.00 -23.04 11.15
CA THR A 779 2.64 -23.80 12.24
C THR A 779 1.63 -24.13 13.35
N ALA A 780 0.87 -23.14 13.83
CA ALA A 780 -0.15 -23.36 14.86
C ALA A 780 -1.27 -24.32 14.41
N GLU A 781 -1.67 -24.27 13.14
CA GLU A 781 -2.61 -25.23 12.56
C GLU A 781 -2.02 -26.65 12.56
N THR A 782 -0.74 -26.84 12.19
CA THR A 782 -0.08 -28.15 12.31
C THR A 782 0.09 -28.63 13.75
N ASP A 783 0.37 -27.73 14.70
CA ASP A 783 0.47 -28.05 16.12
C ASP A 783 -0.88 -28.51 16.69
N ILE A 784 -2.00 -27.92 16.25
CA ILE A 784 -3.36 -28.38 16.64
C ILE A 784 -3.62 -29.82 16.18
N PHE A 785 -3.15 -30.22 14.98
CA PHE A 785 -3.25 -31.62 14.54
C PHE A 785 -2.34 -32.54 15.36
N ALA A 786 -1.12 -32.11 15.68
CA ALA A 786 -0.19 -32.88 16.53
C ALA A 786 -0.73 -33.07 17.96
N ILE A 787 -1.32 -32.03 18.55
CA ILE A 787 -1.98 -32.07 19.87
C ILE A 787 -3.12 -33.09 19.86
N LYS A 788 -4.03 -33.04 18.87
CA LYS A 788 -5.14 -34.00 18.76
C LYS A 788 -4.66 -35.45 18.66
N ALA A 789 -3.62 -35.73 17.87
CA ALA A 789 -3.05 -37.07 17.79
C ALA A 789 -2.42 -37.54 19.12
N ILE A 790 -1.86 -36.62 19.91
CA ILE A 790 -1.37 -36.88 21.27
C ILE A 790 -2.53 -37.11 22.25
N GLU A 791 -3.62 -36.35 22.15
CA GLU A 791 -4.83 -36.51 22.96
C GLU A 791 -5.53 -37.85 22.69
N GLU A 792 -5.70 -38.25 21.43
CA GLU A 792 -6.24 -39.56 21.05
C GLU A 792 -5.39 -40.70 21.62
N LYS A 793 -4.05 -40.60 21.49
CA LYS A 793 -3.12 -41.57 22.07
C LYS A 793 -3.17 -41.60 23.60
N ALA A 794 -3.30 -40.45 24.25
CA ALA A 794 -3.44 -40.35 25.71
C ALA A 794 -4.77 -40.97 26.19
N ASN A 795 -5.86 -40.79 25.45
CA ASN A 795 -7.15 -41.40 25.74
C ASN A 795 -7.13 -42.94 25.59
N LEU A 796 -6.41 -43.47 24.59
CA LEU A 796 -6.17 -44.91 24.46
C LEU A 796 -5.36 -45.45 25.64
N LEU A 797 -4.24 -44.81 25.99
CA LEU A 797 -3.41 -45.19 27.15
C LEU A 797 -4.17 -45.10 28.48
N LEU A 798 -5.08 -44.14 28.64
CA LEU A 798 -5.97 -44.03 29.81
C LEU A 798 -7.01 -45.15 29.87
N LYS A 799 -7.44 -45.69 28.74
CA LYS A 799 -8.33 -46.87 28.67
C LYS A 799 -7.55 -48.13 29.03
N GLU A 800 -6.41 -48.37 28.39
CA GLU A 800 -5.51 -49.51 28.67
C GLU A 800 -5.10 -49.53 30.14
N LYS A 801 -4.74 -48.36 30.70
CA LYS A 801 -4.46 -48.21 32.13
C LYS A 801 -5.61 -48.73 33.01
N LYS A 802 -6.86 -48.33 32.74
CA LYS A 802 -8.03 -48.77 33.53
C LYS A 802 -8.25 -50.27 33.43
N GLU A 803 -8.05 -50.85 32.24
CA GLU A 803 -8.17 -52.30 32.02
C GLU A 803 -7.07 -53.08 32.79
N LEU A 804 -5.85 -52.54 32.84
CA LEU A 804 -4.74 -53.07 33.65
C LEU A 804 -4.96 -52.87 35.16
N GLU A 805 -5.52 -51.74 35.62
CA GLU A 805 -5.89 -51.52 37.03
C GLU A 805 -6.96 -52.52 37.49
N ILE A 806 -7.95 -52.81 36.65
CA ILE A 806 -8.97 -53.86 36.90
C ILE A 806 -8.33 -55.26 36.95
N LEU A 807 -7.36 -55.54 36.08
CA LEU A 807 -6.63 -56.82 36.09
C LEU A 807 -5.73 -56.97 37.33
N MET A 808 -5.05 -55.90 37.74
CA MET A 808 -4.25 -55.84 38.97
C MET A 808 -5.13 -56.06 40.21
N GLY A 809 -6.30 -55.43 40.32
CA GLY A 809 -7.21 -55.65 41.44
C GLY A 809 -7.66 -57.11 41.57
N LYS A 810 -7.93 -57.78 40.44
CA LYS A 810 -8.21 -59.23 40.40
C LYS A 810 -7.01 -60.06 40.86
N LEU A 811 -5.81 -59.75 40.34
CA LEU A 811 -4.57 -60.42 40.76
C LEU A 811 -4.29 -60.26 42.27
N GLN A 812 -4.42 -59.04 42.81
CA GLN A 812 -4.27 -58.78 44.24
C GLN A 812 -5.24 -59.62 45.08
N SER A 813 -6.51 -59.71 44.67
CA SER A 813 -7.51 -60.55 45.36
C SER A 813 -7.23 -62.06 45.33
N SER A 814 -6.33 -62.51 44.44
CA SER A 814 -5.93 -63.93 44.31
C SER A 814 -4.68 -64.32 45.12
N VAL A 815 -3.97 -63.35 45.72
CA VAL A 815 -2.79 -63.64 46.56
C VAL A 815 -3.24 -64.11 47.94
N PRO A 816 -2.92 -65.35 48.38
CA PRO A 816 -3.58 -65.98 49.53
C PRO A 816 -3.05 -65.59 50.92
N SER A 817 -1.99 -64.77 51.01
CA SER A 817 -1.38 -64.36 52.28
C SER A 817 -1.18 -62.85 52.35
N SER A 818 -1.51 -62.26 53.50
CA SER A 818 -1.44 -60.81 53.74
C SER A 818 -0.03 -60.25 53.70
N ASP A 819 0.98 -61.04 54.10
CA ASP A 819 2.38 -60.62 54.02
C ASP A 819 2.87 -60.60 52.57
N LEU A 820 2.47 -61.58 51.75
CA LEU A 820 2.70 -61.56 50.30
C LEU A 820 1.97 -60.40 49.62
N GLN A 821 0.74 -60.09 50.02
CA GLN A 821 0.02 -58.90 49.54
C GLN A 821 0.76 -57.60 49.89
N ARG A 822 1.26 -57.45 51.13
CA ARG A 822 2.04 -56.27 51.54
C ARG A 822 3.31 -56.13 50.71
N ILE A 823 4.13 -57.19 50.63
CA ILE A 823 5.41 -57.15 49.92
C ILE A 823 5.18 -56.89 48.42
N PHE A 824 4.14 -57.49 47.81
CA PHE A 824 3.75 -57.21 46.43
C PHE A 824 3.30 -55.75 46.22
N LEU A 825 2.54 -55.17 47.15
CA LEU A 825 2.15 -53.75 47.10
C LEU A 825 3.36 -52.81 47.24
N ASP A 826 4.27 -53.09 48.18
CA ASP A 826 5.50 -52.31 48.37
C ASP A 826 6.44 -52.42 47.15
N LEU A 827 6.52 -53.60 46.52
CA LEU A 827 7.33 -53.85 45.32
C LEU A 827 6.73 -53.14 44.09
N MET A 828 5.41 -53.23 43.89
CA MET A 828 4.69 -52.46 42.87
C MET A 828 4.83 -50.95 43.08
N LYS A 829 4.77 -50.48 44.33
CA LYS A 829 5.00 -49.07 44.67
C LYS A 829 6.43 -48.65 44.31
N CYS A 830 7.45 -49.38 44.78
CA CYS A 830 8.84 -49.11 44.46
C CYS A 830 9.10 -49.14 42.95
N HIS A 831 8.42 -50.00 42.20
CA HIS A 831 8.51 -50.05 40.73
C HIS A 831 7.89 -48.79 40.09
N SER A 832 6.73 -48.32 40.57
CA SER A 832 6.11 -47.09 40.07
C SER A 832 6.93 -45.83 40.40
N GLU A 833 7.51 -45.74 41.60
CA GLU A 833 8.38 -44.63 42.00
C GLU A 833 9.68 -44.65 41.20
N LEU A 834 10.27 -45.84 40.97
CA LEU A 834 11.39 -46.04 40.05
C LEU A 834 11.05 -45.59 38.62
N GLU A 835 9.87 -45.92 38.10
CA GLU A 835 9.47 -45.53 36.74
C GLU A 835 9.31 -44.00 36.61
N ILE A 836 8.67 -43.35 37.58
CA ILE A 836 8.53 -41.88 37.63
C ILE A 836 9.90 -41.21 37.59
N ILE A 837 10.88 -41.71 38.36
CA ILE A 837 12.21 -41.11 38.42
C ILE A 837 13.02 -41.39 37.15
N ASN A 838 12.85 -42.54 36.48
CA ASN A 838 13.43 -42.77 35.15
C ASN A 838 12.83 -41.81 34.09
N ARG A 839 11.52 -41.53 34.16
CA ARG A 839 10.87 -40.55 33.28
C ARG A 839 11.40 -39.13 33.51
N GLU A 840 11.57 -38.72 34.77
CA GLU A 840 12.14 -37.39 35.07
C GLU A 840 13.64 -37.31 34.73
N ARG A 841 14.41 -38.39 34.92
CA ARG A 841 15.79 -38.49 34.44
C ARG A 841 15.85 -38.24 32.93
N LEU A 842 15.02 -38.92 32.15
CA LEU A 842 14.93 -38.76 30.70
C LEU A 842 14.48 -37.34 30.30
N ARG A 843 13.61 -36.70 31.10
CA ARG A 843 13.19 -35.30 30.91
C ARG A 843 14.36 -34.33 31.09
N ILE A 844 15.12 -34.48 32.18
CA ILE A 844 16.33 -33.69 32.49
C ILE A 844 17.41 -33.91 31.42
N GLU A 845 17.62 -35.17 31.00
CA GLU A 845 18.57 -35.55 29.94
C GLU A 845 18.24 -34.89 28.60
N ASN A 846 16.95 -34.82 28.23
CA ASN A 846 16.47 -34.09 27.05
C ASN A 846 16.59 -32.56 27.19
N GLN A 847 16.36 -32.00 28.38
CA GLN A 847 16.57 -30.57 28.62
C GLN A 847 18.05 -30.20 28.54
N LEU A 848 18.92 -31.02 29.14
CA LEU A 848 20.37 -30.87 29.11
C LEU A 848 20.90 -30.85 27.67
N LEU A 849 20.45 -31.77 26.81
CA LEU A 849 20.80 -31.79 25.38
C LEU A 849 20.39 -30.51 24.64
N ARG A 850 19.22 -29.93 24.96
CA ARG A 850 18.75 -28.66 24.38
C ARG A 850 19.60 -27.49 24.83
N SER A 851 19.82 -27.32 26.13
CA SER A 851 20.62 -26.24 26.69
C SER A 851 22.10 -26.33 26.30
N GLU A 852 22.66 -27.54 26.13
CA GLU A 852 24.00 -27.70 25.54
C GLU A 852 24.03 -27.40 24.03
N GLY A 853 22.92 -27.61 23.30
CA GLY A 853 22.76 -27.13 21.92
C GLY A 853 22.73 -25.61 21.83
N GLU A 854 21.95 -24.96 22.69
CA GLU A 854 21.83 -23.50 22.78
C GLU A 854 23.14 -22.84 23.23
N MET A 855 23.82 -23.39 24.24
CA MET A 855 25.14 -22.90 24.66
C MET A 855 26.14 -22.92 23.49
N ARG A 856 26.09 -23.95 22.63
CA ARG A 856 26.93 -24.06 21.43
C ARG A 856 26.53 -23.05 20.34
N SER A 857 25.25 -22.70 20.18
CA SER A 857 24.83 -21.66 19.22
C SER A 857 25.16 -20.24 19.71
N LEU A 858 24.88 -19.93 20.98
CA LEU A 858 25.21 -18.64 21.60
C LEU A 858 26.73 -18.37 21.62
N SER A 859 27.54 -19.41 21.84
CA SER A 859 29.01 -19.32 21.79
C SER A 859 29.52 -18.99 20.37
N ARG A 860 28.91 -19.56 19.31
CA ARG A 860 29.23 -19.21 17.92
C ARG A 860 28.78 -17.78 17.58
N ASN A 861 27.62 -17.38 18.08
CA ASN A 861 27.02 -16.07 17.86
C ASN A 861 27.61 -14.97 18.77
N HIS A 862 28.71 -15.25 19.48
CA HIS A 862 29.46 -14.31 20.35
C HIS A 862 28.63 -13.68 21.50
N GLN A 863 27.45 -14.23 21.85
CA GLN A 863 26.59 -13.72 22.92
C GLN A 863 27.03 -14.24 24.30
N GLN A 864 28.22 -13.81 24.75
CA GLN A 864 28.92 -14.36 25.91
C GLN A 864 28.09 -14.37 27.21
N GLU A 865 27.37 -13.28 27.54
CA GLU A 865 26.58 -13.20 28.78
C GLU A 865 25.46 -14.24 28.83
N LYS A 866 24.73 -14.44 27.73
CA LYS A 866 23.70 -15.48 27.62
C LYS A 866 24.31 -16.88 27.67
N ALA A 867 25.45 -17.09 27.01
CA ALA A 867 26.18 -18.36 27.07
C ALA A 867 26.63 -18.70 28.51
N ILE A 868 27.02 -17.70 29.33
CA ILE A 868 27.33 -17.88 30.75
C ILE A 868 26.08 -18.27 31.56
N GLN A 869 24.91 -17.69 31.26
CA GLN A 869 23.67 -18.04 31.94
C GLN A 869 23.22 -19.48 31.61
N VAL A 870 23.14 -19.86 30.33
CA VAL A 870 22.80 -21.22 29.89
C VAL A 870 23.82 -22.25 30.43
N ARG A 871 25.08 -21.86 30.66
CA ARG A 871 26.08 -22.73 31.31
C ARG A 871 25.73 -23.08 32.75
N LYS A 872 25.21 -22.14 33.55
CA LYS A 872 24.74 -22.41 34.92
C LYS A 872 23.53 -23.34 34.92
N GLU A 873 22.64 -23.19 33.95
CA GLU A 873 21.46 -24.03 33.79
C GLU A 873 21.84 -25.47 33.42
N VAL A 874 22.78 -25.66 32.50
CA VAL A 874 23.40 -26.97 32.17
C VAL A 874 24.05 -27.61 33.40
N GLU A 875 24.75 -26.84 34.24
CA GLU A 875 25.40 -27.34 35.45
C GLU A 875 24.37 -27.73 36.55
N SER A 876 23.26 -26.99 36.65
CA SER A 876 22.11 -27.35 37.49
C SER A 876 21.44 -28.64 36.99
N LEU A 877 21.17 -28.76 35.70
CA LEU A 877 20.55 -29.95 35.09
C LEU A 877 21.41 -31.21 35.29
N ARG A 878 22.74 -31.11 35.14
CA ARG A 878 23.68 -32.21 35.45
C ARG A 878 23.61 -32.63 36.93
N THR A 879 23.42 -31.67 37.84
CA THR A 879 23.25 -31.95 39.28
C THR A 879 21.91 -32.67 39.55
N GLN A 880 20.83 -32.25 38.89
CA GLN A 880 19.52 -32.89 38.99
C GLN A 880 19.53 -34.32 38.39
N LEU A 881 20.24 -34.53 37.29
CA LEU A 881 20.44 -35.84 36.65
C LEU A 881 21.13 -36.84 37.61
N SER A 882 22.24 -36.42 38.22
CA SER A 882 22.98 -37.20 39.22
C SER A 882 22.14 -37.57 40.46
N ASN A 883 21.25 -36.66 40.89
CA ASN A 883 20.28 -36.95 41.95
C ASN A 883 19.26 -38.02 41.52
N CYS A 884 18.77 -37.99 40.28
CA CYS A 884 17.85 -39.00 39.76
C CYS A 884 18.51 -40.38 39.68
N ASP A 885 19.74 -40.49 39.18
CA ASP A 885 20.48 -41.76 39.14
C ASP A 885 20.75 -42.32 40.55
N SER A 886 21.05 -41.45 41.52
CA SER A 886 21.22 -41.81 42.94
C SER A 886 19.92 -42.36 43.57
N GLN A 887 18.77 -41.80 43.20
CA GLN A 887 17.46 -42.31 43.60
C GLN A 887 17.13 -43.64 42.90
N ILE A 888 17.33 -43.74 41.58
CA ILE A 888 17.16 -44.97 40.78
C ILE A 888 17.94 -46.15 41.40
N LEU A 889 19.20 -45.92 41.77
CA LEU A 889 20.07 -46.93 42.40
C LEU A 889 19.60 -47.29 43.83
N THR A 890 18.86 -46.41 44.50
CA THR A 890 18.26 -46.66 45.80
C THR A 890 16.96 -47.47 45.70
N TYR A 891 16.07 -47.13 44.77
CA TYR A 891 14.86 -47.91 44.49
C TYR A 891 15.16 -49.31 43.94
N LYS A 892 16.16 -49.45 43.05
CA LYS A 892 16.64 -50.77 42.59
C LYS A 892 17.12 -51.66 43.76
N ARG A 893 17.84 -51.10 44.74
CA ARG A 893 18.24 -51.83 45.95
C ARG A 893 17.02 -52.22 46.81
N ARG A 894 16.06 -51.33 47.02
CA ARG A 894 14.83 -51.67 47.78
C ARG A 894 13.99 -52.75 47.09
N MET A 895 13.91 -52.75 45.75
CA MET A 895 13.25 -53.82 44.99
C MET A 895 13.93 -55.18 45.22
N ILE A 896 15.26 -55.25 45.20
CA ILE A 896 16.00 -56.51 45.47
C ILE A 896 15.67 -57.04 46.87
N THR A 897 15.72 -56.18 47.90
CA THR A 897 15.34 -56.58 49.26
C THR A 897 13.89 -57.05 49.36
N LEU A 898 12.97 -56.45 48.59
CA LEU A 898 11.56 -56.88 48.55
C LEU A 898 11.39 -58.21 47.79
N GLU A 899 12.18 -58.50 46.74
CA GLU A 899 12.20 -59.83 46.11
C GLU A 899 12.78 -60.91 47.06
N GLU A 900 13.76 -60.56 47.89
CA GLU A 900 14.31 -61.44 48.95
C GLU A 900 13.27 -61.70 50.07
N GLU A 901 12.65 -60.64 50.61
CA GLU A 901 11.52 -60.72 51.57
C GLU A 901 10.38 -61.60 51.01
N MET A 902 10.01 -61.40 49.74
CA MET A 902 8.97 -62.17 49.06
C MET A 902 9.34 -63.66 48.95
N HIS A 903 10.60 -63.98 48.64
CA HIS A 903 11.06 -65.36 48.50
C HIS A 903 11.02 -66.12 49.83
N ASP A 904 11.41 -65.49 50.95
CA ASP A 904 11.34 -66.12 52.26
C ASP A 904 9.89 -66.24 52.77
N VAL A 905 8.99 -65.30 52.47
CA VAL A 905 7.55 -65.47 52.77
C VAL A 905 6.93 -66.57 51.91
N GLU A 906 7.22 -66.66 50.60
CA GLU A 906 6.81 -67.78 49.75
C GLU A 906 7.27 -69.13 50.32
N LYS A 907 8.51 -69.21 50.79
CA LYS A 907 9.12 -70.42 51.37
C LYS A 907 8.50 -70.78 52.71
N CYS A 908 8.08 -69.81 53.51
CA CYS A 908 7.28 -70.02 54.72
C CYS A 908 5.86 -70.49 54.40
N GLU A 909 5.15 -69.88 53.44
CA GLU A 909 3.81 -70.32 53.05
C GLU A 909 3.83 -71.69 52.36
N ARG A 910 4.84 -72.01 51.52
CA ARG A 910 5.03 -73.36 50.97
C ARG A 910 5.21 -74.42 52.07
N ARG A 911 5.91 -74.09 53.16
CA ARG A 911 6.01 -74.97 54.36
C ARG A 911 4.68 -75.06 55.10
N ARG A 912 3.92 -73.97 55.21
CA ARG A 912 2.60 -73.93 55.84
C ARG A 912 1.58 -74.75 55.07
N PHE A 913 1.54 -74.63 53.74
CA PHE A 913 0.75 -75.46 52.84
C PHE A 913 1.17 -76.94 52.89
N ALA A 914 2.47 -77.25 52.98
CA ALA A 914 2.91 -78.64 53.19
C ALA A 914 2.40 -79.20 54.53
N LEU A 915 2.51 -78.44 55.62
CA LEU A 915 1.99 -78.82 56.93
C LEU A 915 0.44 -78.90 56.96
N GLN A 916 -0.27 -78.02 56.26
CA GLN A 916 -1.71 -78.12 56.06
C GLN A 916 -2.06 -79.36 55.23
N PHE A 917 -1.33 -79.67 54.16
CA PHE A 917 -1.57 -80.86 53.35
C PHE A 917 -1.27 -82.15 54.13
N ASP A 918 -0.21 -82.20 54.95
CA ASP A 918 0.08 -83.35 55.79
C ASP A 918 -0.89 -83.48 56.98
N THR A 919 -1.45 -82.37 57.49
CA THR A 919 -2.51 -82.41 58.52
C THR A 919 -3.90 -82.69 57.96
N GLU A 920 -4.25 -82.21 56.76
CA GLU A 920 -5.43 -82.63 56.01
C GLU A 920 -5.31 -84.11 55.60
N LYS A 921 -4.15 -84.56 55.13
CA LYS A 921 -3.90 -85.97 54.83
C LYS A 921 -3.97 -86.84 56.09
N SER A 922 -3.46 -86.36 57.23
CA SER A 922 -3.64 -87.04 58.52
C SER A 922 -5.09 -87.01 59.00
N TYR A 923 -5.83 -85.93 58.76
CA TYR A 923 -7.24 -85.79 59.13
C TYR A 923 -8.12 -86.70 58.25
N VAL A 924 -7.92 -86.71 56.94
CA VAL A 924 -8.54 -87.64 55.99
C VAL A 924 -8.17 -89.07 56.33
N HIS A 925 -6.92 -89.37 56.70
CA HIS A 925 -6.52 -90.72 57.11
C HIS A 925 -7.20 -91.14 58.42
N ALA A 926 -7.21 -90.28 59.44
CA ALA A 926 -7.93 -90.50 60.69
C ALA A 926 -9.46 -90.58 60.49
N GLN A 927 -10.01 -89.86 59.50
CA GLN A 927 -11.42 -89.91 59.12
C GLN A 927 -11.73 -91.20 58.32
N THR A 928 -10.79 -91.73 57.53
CA THR A 928 -10.91 -93.08 56.97
C THR A 928 -10.81 -94.17 58.03
N GLU A 929 -9.95 -94.02 59.06
CA GLU A 929 -9.95 -94.91 60.24
C GLU A 929 -11.25 -94.83 61.03
N LEU A 930 -11.79 -93.62 61.26
CA LEU A 930 -13.07 -93.42 61.93
C LEU A 930 -14.22 -94.02 61.13
N ASN A 931 -14.23 -93.85 59.80
CA ASN A 931 -15.19 -94.50 58.93
C ASN A 931 -15.02 -96.02 58.91
N PHE A 932 -13.80 -96.55 59.02
CA PHE A 932 -13.52 -97.99 59.10
C PHE A 932 -14.06 -98.58 60.42
N LYS A 933 -13.70 -97.98 61.56
CA LYS A 933 -14.20 -98.34 62.90
C LYS A 933 -15.72 -98.15 63.01
N SER A 934 -16.28 -97.12 62.38
CA SER A 934 -17.73 -96.93 62.25
C SER A 934 -18.38 -98.08 61.46
N LYS A 935 -17.74 -98.56 60.39
CA LYS A 935 -18.19 -99.74 59.62
C LYS A 935 -18.11 -101.04 60.41
N GLU A 936 -17.06 -101.22 61.22
CA GLU A 936 -16.96 -102.36 62.15
C GLU A 936 -18.08 -102.31 63.21
N LEU A 937 -18.36 -101.13 63.76
CA LEU A 937 -19.42 -100.93 64.75
C LEU A 937 -20.82 -101.07 64.13
N GLN A 938 -21.01 -100.67 62.86
CA GLN A 938 -22.22 -100.90 62.09
C GLN A 938 -22.42 -102.39 61.76
N ASN A 939 -21.36 -103.12 61.42
CA ASN A 939 -21.42 -104.58 61.23
C ASN A 939 -21.73 -105.31 62.56
N ALA A 940 -21.18 -104.84 63.68
CA ALA A 940 -21.52 -105.36 65.01
C ALA A 940 -22.98 -105.09 65.40
N GLN A 941 -23.55 -103.95 64.99
CA GLN A 941 -24.96 -103.63 65.19
C GLN A 941 -25.89 -104.45 64.27
N LEU A 942 -25.53 -104.65 63.00
CA LEU A 942 -26.29 -105.49 62.06
C LEU A 942 -26.38 -106.95 62.56
N SER A 943 -25.26 -107.50 63.05
CA SER A 943 -25.19 -108.81 63.70
C SER A 943 -26.15 -108.97 64.89
N LEU A 944 -26.57 -107.86 65.53
CA LEU A 944 -27.53 -107.85 66.63
C LEU A 944 -28.98 -107.53 66.22
N PHE A 945 -29.22 -107.09 64.97
CA PHE A 945 -30.54 -106.64 64.50
C PHE A 945 -31.25 -107.64 63.58
N ASP A 946 -30.51 -108.47 62.83
CA ASP A 946 -31.07 -109.42 61.86
C ASP A 946 -31.92 -110.56 62.46
N MET A 947 -31.99 -110.70 63.78
CA MET A 947 -32.94 -111.59 64.46
C MET A 947 -34.34 -110.97 64.68
N LYS A 948 -34.61 -109.69 64.36
CA LYS A 948 -35.83 -109.02 64.85
C LYS A 948 -36.59 -108.07 63.88
N ARG A 949 -36.76 -108.47 62.61
CA ARG A 949 -38.10 -108.46 61.95
C ARG A 949 -38.08 -109.08 60.54
N ARG A 950 -38.79 -110.21 60.40
CA ARG A 950 -39.53 -110.55 59.17
C ARG A 950 -40.96 -110.03 59.33
N GLN A 951 -41.66 -109.83 58.20
CA GLN A 951 -43.02 -109.25 58.11
C GLN A 951 -43.02 -107.74 58.45
N GLU A 952 -43.69 -106.85 57.72
CA GLU A 952 -44.92 -106.97 56.93
C GLU A 952 -44.88 -106.19 55.58
N SER A 953 -45.75 -106.60 54.62
CA SER A 953 -46.41 -105.84 53.52
C SER A 953 -45.69 -104.68 52.77
N VAL A 954 -45.55 -104.64 51.43
CA VAL A 954 -46.63 -104.54 50.39
C VAL A 954 -47.51 -103.30 50.63
N GLU A 955 -47.73 -102.33 49.73
CA GLU A 955 -47.56 -102.12 48.27
C GLU A 955 -47.04 -100.66 48.06
N LYS A 956 -46.63 -100.04 46.93
CA LYS A 956 -46.82 -100.10 45.44
C LYS A 956 -45.49 -99.68 44.74
N ASN A 957 -45.23 -99.71 43.42
CA ASN A 957 -45.99 -99.56 42.15
C ASN A 957 -46.50 -98.11 41.86
N VAL A 958 -46.32 -97.49 40.67
CA VAL A 958 -45.63 -97.92 39.42
C VAL A 958 -45.26 -96.70 38.53
N SER A 959 -44.27 -96.85 37.62
CA SER A 959 -43.89 -95.96 36.48
C SER A 959 -43.35 -94.53 36.80
N PHE A 960 -42.62 -93.82 35.94
CA PHE A 960 -42.13 -93.99 34.54
C PHE A 960 -40.60 -93.66 34.54
N LEU A 961 -39.66 -94.46 34.00
CA LEU A 961 -39.20 -94.51 32.58
C LEU A 961 -39.11 -93.11 31.91
N THR A 962 -37.98 -92.62 31.38
CA THR A 962 -36.89 -93.29 30.62
C THR A 962 -35.46 -92.72 30.92
N PRO A 963 -34.36 -93.32 30.40
CA PRO A 963 -33.00 -93.12 30.94
C PRO A 963 -31.96 -92.53 29.97
N GLN A 964 -30.73 -92.35 30.50
CA GLN A 964 -29.44 -92.24 29.81
C GLN A 964 -29.17 -90.98 28.95
N GLY A 965 -27.90 -90.60 28.71
CA GLY A 965 -26.63 -91.21 29.14
C GLY A 965 -25.64 -90.18 29.69
N GLY A 966 -24.80 -90.58 30.64
CA GLY A 966 -23.72 -89.75 31.16
C GLY A 966 -22.40 -90.02 30.43
N PHE A 967 -21.61 -88.99 30.18
CA PHE A 967 -20.18 -89.14 30.00
C PHE A 967 -19.50 -89.08 31.37
N GLN A 968 -18.63 -90.05 31.65
CA GLN A 968 -17.70 -89.96 32.78
C GLN A 968 -16.49 -89.15 32.33
N GLU A 969 -16.37 -87.91 32.78
CA GLU A 969 -15.04 -87.28 32.80
C GLU A 969 -14.25 -87.88 33.98
N SER A 970 -13.11 -88.47 33.65
CA SER A 970 -12.16 -88.98 34.63
C SER A 970 -11.52 -87.82 35.39
N ILE A 971 -11.60 -87.84 36.71
CA ILE A 971 -10.84 -86.92 37.57
C ILE A 971 -9.36 -87.33 37.48
N GLU A 972 -8.61 -86.64 36.61
CA GLU A 972 -7.16 -86.71 36.58
C GLU A 972 -6.57 -85.83 37.68
N ASP A 973 -5.73 -86.41 38.55
CA ASP A 973 -4.92 -85.66 39.53
C ASP A 973 -3.90 -84.74 38.81
N ARG A 974 -4.28 -83.48 38.58
CA ARG A 974 -3.38 -82.47 38.00
C ARG A 974 -2.45 -81.87 39.07
N PRO A 975 -1.12 -82.02 38.96
CA PRO A 975 -0.19 -81.45 39.93
C PRO A 975 -0.12 -79.91 39.80
N LEU A 976 -0.54 -79.21 40.86
CA LEU A 976 -0.57 -77.75 40.95
C LEU A 976 0.79 -77.06 40.75
N LEU A 977 1.91 -77.80 40.83
CA LEU A 977 3.26 -77.27 40.54
C LEU A 977 3.41 -76.70 39.12
N SER A 978 2.61 -77.15 38.13
CA SER A 978 2.75 -76.73 36.73
C SER A 978 2.60 -75.22 36.49
N TYR A 979 1.90 -74.49 37.35
CA TYR A 979 1.56 -73.09 37.10
C TYR A 979 2.75 -72.13 37.33
N PHE A 980 3.48 -72.31 38.44
CA PHE A 980 4.65 -71.50 38.75
C PHE A 980 5.81 -71.73 37.79
N ASP A 981 6.03 -72.96 37.30
CA ASP A 981 7.05 -73.22 36.28
C ASP A 981 6.70 -72.60 34.91
N LYS A 982 5.41 -72.47 34.58
CA LYS A 982 4.98 -71.75 33.36
C LYS A 982 5.23 -70.24 33.49
N LEU A 983 4.90 -69.64 34.64
CA LEU A 983 5.23 -68.24 34.93
C LEU A 983 6.74 -68.00 34.95
N ARG A 984 7.54 -68.94 35.48
CA ARG A 984 9.00 -68.84 35.50
C ARG A 984 9.62 -68.92 34.11
N ARG A 985 9.14 -69.83 33.25
CA ARG A 985 9.56 -69.88 31.83
C ARG A 985 9.18 -68.61 31.09
N ALA A 986 7.98 -68.08 31.32
CA ALA A 986 7.56 -66.81 30.73
C ALA A 986 8.45 -65.63 31.20
N ARG A 987 8.77 -65.52 32.49
CA ARG A 987 9.69 -64.47 33.03
C ARG A 987 11.08 -64.57 32.41
N ASN A 988 11.61 -65.77 32.19
CA ASN A 988 12.90 -65.96 31.54
C ASN A 988 12.85 -65.56 30.05
N GLN A 989 11.84 -66.04 29.30
CA GLN A 989 11.68 -65.69 27.87
C GLN A 989 11.48 -64.17 27.65
N LEU A 990 10.86 -63.47 28.60
CA LEU A 990 10.73 -62.00 28.61
C LEU A 990 12.02 -61.27 29.03
N SER A 991 13.00 -61.97 29.60
CA SER A 991 14.36 -61.46 29.83
C SER A 991 15.22 -61.68 28.57
N ASP A 992 15.21 -62.89 28.02
CA ASP A 992 16.00 -63.28 26.85
C ASP A 992 15.68 -62.41 25.61
N LEU A 993 14.42 -61.98 25.46
CA LEU A 993 13.99 -61.04 24.42
C LEU A 993 14.42 -59.58 24.67
N LYS A 994 14.70 -59.22 25.93
CA LYS A 994 15.01 -57.84 26.35
C LYS A 994 16.51 -57.53 26.37
N ASP A 995 17.33 -58.56 26.27
CA ASP A 995 18.76 -58.47 25.96
C ASP A 995 19.02 -58.58 24.42
N GLN A 996 17.97 -58.51 23.58
CA GLN A 996 18.02 -58.53 22.10
C GLN A 996 17.52 -57.24 21.42
N GLU A 997 17.04 -56.25 22.19
CA GLU A 997 16.69 -54.88 21.75
C GLU A 997 17.72 -53.85 22.25
#